data_AF-A0A1E8RZI6-F1
#
_entry.id   AF-A0A1E8RZI6-F1
#
_cell.length_a   1.000
_cell.length_b   1.000
_cell.length_c   1.000
_cell.angle_alpha   90.00
_cell.angle_beta   90.00
_cell.angle_gamma   90.00
#
_symmetry.space_group_name_H-M   'P 1'
#
loop_
_entity.id
_entity.type
_entity.pdbx_description
1 polymer ?
#
loop_
_entity_poly.entity_id
_entity_poly.type
_entity_poly.pdbx_seq_one_letter_code
_entity_poly.pdbx_strand_id
1 'polypeptide(L)'
;MRHLNFPKAQPPYNPEEWAGVNPRYSHLLEVPTSAPIEQRAQQAGARRWHYLDNLPVLVEQGLEPIGTILCVHGNPTWSYLWRTVLDAGVNERAPWRVVAVDQIDMGYSERTHLDLEGERRSLTDRIADLGDFTKTLGLDETDKPLVTLAHDWGGLVSFGWALEHREILSGVMLTNTAVYHDGIENIPAALRLALGVHEWGTHDSTAFIDVTLGLAQNEGRLPAPGSAGAGALDGALPQPVGKQPKRLYPSPLNEAIYRTYRAPYAHSAWREGVRNFVGDIPTGTDIPSYTPMQRIAEQIRGLDVPAFFQWGTKDPVFQRRYLFDLMERMPQAKVHRYEKASHLVIEDYDIASPMISWLAQTFGTLEDGMLVPARNAEAEHRAARARRHGLTTGEGATAEGAVPAAFRPMLAALTERADDASTAVVDMDPKGDGTSVSVTLTWAELNQQVNAAATRLHALGVRPGDRVNLMVPPGARLTTLIYACMKLGAVIVVADTGLGIPGLTRALKGANPSFLVGIPAALSAARTLLWPGVRISVEPLGSVQEKLLGVAGSVFTAPSADGTPGAPVPTPTVVEFPSPVPDADAAVLYTSGSTGPAKGVVYTQRQLAGMRDAIANTYGFAPGSGLVAGFAPFALLGPALGATSVTPTMDVTRPKTLTASALASAAAAIDASVVFASPAALVNVVATADELNAEQRAALAKVQTVLSAGAPIPVPLLEALSALVPNASLHTPYGMTEGLPVTDVSFEMIRQAIAEGTPNAAGEVLDPFARDGVCVGFAVYGAAVAIAPLLQDGSVASELTHEPGVTGEILVSAPHVKDRYDTLWVTEEQSISTPGWHHTGDVGHLDASGRLWVEGRLAHVLLTSQGVLTPVAAEQSAESLPEVRRAALVAVGPAGTAAPVLVIEASANTAALEARQSASVFKRALLDRVPGRFPIAEGVAPFELSQLVRQKVAEDTGVELAAVLVVHEHPTDIRHNSKIDRPALGEWASKVLAGA
;
A
#
# COMPACT_ATOMS: atom_id res chain seq x y z
N MET A 1 -8.11 -6.04 -58.36
CA MET A 1 -9.52 -5.80 -57.96
C MET A 1 -9.60 -5.66 -56.43
N ARG A 2 -9.71 -4.43 -55.93
CA ARG A 2 -10.48 -4.00 -54.72
C ARG A 2 -10.08 -2.55 -54.33
N HIS A 3 -10.17 -1.64 -55.29
CA HIS A 3 -10.57 -0.27 -54.97
C HIS A 3 -12.10 -0.26 -55.01
N LEU A 4 -12.71 -0.75 -53.93
CA LEU A 4 -14.10 -0.37 -53.67
C LEU A 4 -13.98 1.02 -53.04
N ASN A 5 -14.52 2.02 -53.75
CA ASN A 5 -14.73 3.38 -53.26
C ASN A 5 -15.57 3.34 -51.99
N PHE A 6 -14.94 3.14 -50.83
CA PHE A 6 -15.49 3.63 -49.58
C PHE A 6 -15.18 5.13 -49.56
N PRO A 7 -16.18 6.00 -49.37
CA PRO A 7 -15.91 7.42 -49.24
C PRO A 7 -14.95 7.65 -48.06
N LYS A 8 -14.12 8.71 -48.16
CA LYS A 8 -13.43 9.37 -47.03
C LYS A 8 -14.46 9.95 -46.03
N ALA A 9 -15.44 9.12 -45.65
CA ALA A 9 -16.58 9.46 -44.83
C ALA A 9 -16.22 9.28 -43.36
N GLN A 10 -16.90 10.02 -42.50
CA GLN A 10 -16.75 9.96 -41.06
C GLN A 10 -17.26 8.62 -40.49
N PRO A 11 -16.77 8.18 -39.32
CA PRO A 11 -17.32 7.00 -38.65
C PRO A 11 -18.82 7.16 -38.35
N PRO A 12 -19.64 6.07 -38.41
CA PRO A 12 -21.06 6.11 -38.08
C PRO A 12 -21.30 6.59 -36.64
N TYR A 13 -22.00 7.72 -36.52
CA TYR A 13 -22.28 8.38 -35.25
C TYR A 13 -23.66 7.98 -34.73
N ASN A 14 -23.69 7.16 -33.66
CA ASN A 14 -24.90 6.75 -32.96
C ASN A 14 -24.63 6.59 -31.45
N PRO A 15 -24.80 7.65 -30.63
CA PRO A 15 -24.48 7.59 -29.20
C PRO A 15 -25.38 6.63 -28.39
N GLU A 16 -26.56 6.27 -28.91
CA GLU A 16 -27.47 5.28 -28.30
C GLU A 16 -26.87 3.87 -28.18
N GLU A 17 -25.84 3.56 -28.97
CA GLU A 17 -25.19 2.24 -28.97
C GLU A 17 -23.97 2.17 -28.01
N TRP A 18 -23.59 3.28 -27.38
CA TRP A 18 -22.39 3.33 -26.54
C TRP A 18 -22.65 2.78 -25.14
N ALA A 19 -21.81 1.85 -24.70
CA ALA A 19 -21.98 1.18 -23.41
C ALA A 19 -21.72 2.12 -22.22
N GLY A 20 -22.76 2.43 -21.44
CA GLY A 20 -22.59 3.23 -20.22
C GLY A 20 -22.22 4.69 -20.46
N VAL A 21 -22.71 5.26 -21.57
CA VAL A 21 -22.73 6.71 -21.79
C VAL A 21 -24.18 7.14 -21.95
N ASN A 22 -24.60 8.15 -21.20
CA ASN A 22 -25.89 8.79 -21.44
C ASN A 22 -25.83 9.51 -22.79
N PRO A 23 -26.69 9.18 -23.78
CA PRO A 23 -26.64 9.79 -25.11
C PRO A 23 -26.77 11.32 -25.09
N ARG A 24 -27.42 11.88 -24.05
CA ARG A 24 -27.55 13.33 -23.84
C ARG A 24 -26.22 14.04 -23.56
N TYR A 25 -25.17 13.29 -23.20
CA TYR A 25 -23.84 13.85 -23.04
C TYR A 25 -23.17 14.14 -24.37
N SER A 26 -23.60 13.54 -25.48
CA SER A 26 -22.86 13.60 -26.75
C SER A 26 -23.22 14.83 -27.59
N HIS A 27 -22.21 15.62 -27.95
CA HIS A 27 -22.36 16.87 -28.68
C HIS A 27 -21.38 17.01 -29.84
N LEU A 28 -21.78 17.82 -30.83
CA LEU A 28 -20.95 18.25 -31.94
C LEU A 28 -20.81 19.77 -31.92
N LEU A 29 -19.60 20.28 -32.18
CA LEU A 29 -19.30 21.71 -32.20
C LEU A 29 -18.44 22.06 -33.41
N GLU A 30 -18.79 23.13 -34.13
CA GLU A 30 -17.95 23.68 -35.20
C GLU A 30 -16.99 24.71 -34.60
N VAL A 31 -15.68 24.46 -34.72
CA VAL A 31 -14.63 25.24 -34.05
C VAL A 31 -13.70 25.84 -35.09
N PRO A 32 -13.56 27.18 -35.19
CA PRO A 32 -12.53 27.80 -36.01
C PRO A 32 -11.14 27.32 -35.60
N THR A 33 -10.32 26.87 -36.54
CA THR A 33 -8.97 26.38 -36.22
C THR A 33 -7.90 27.47 -36.45
N SER A 34 -7.02 27.60 -35.47
CA SER A 34 -5.78 28.37 -35.51
C SER A 34 -4.56 27.47 -35.74
N ALA A 35 -4.75 26.15 -35.81
CA ALA A 35 -3.67 25.17 -35.94
C ALA A 35 -2.76 25.49 -37.13
N PRO A 36 -1.43 25.62 -36.91
CA PRO A 36 -0.49 25.96 -37.97
C PRO A 36 -0.57 25.07 -39.22
N ILE A 37 -0.84 23.77 -39.07
CA ILE A 37 -0.99 22.84 -40.20
C ILE A 37 -2.16 23.19 -41.13
N GLU A 38 -3.26 23.69 -40.58
CA GLU A 38 -4.47 24.05 -41.34
C GLU A 38 -4.25 25.31 -42.19
N GLN A 39 -3.49 26.26 -41.64
CA GLN A 39 -3.04 27.44 -42.35
C GLN A 39 -2.10 27.07 -43.51
N ARG A 40 -1.14 26.17 -43.26
CA ARG A 40 -0.22 25.66 -44.30
C ARG A 40 -0.95 24.87 -45.40
N ALA A 41 -1.93 24.06 -45.02
CA ALA A 41 -2.77 23.31 -45.94
C ALA A 41 -3.73 24.18 -46.78
N GLN A 42 -3.83 25.49 -46.47
CA GLN A 42 -4.83 26.39 -47.04
C GLN A 42 -6.27 25.89 -46.85
N GLN A 43 -6.52 25.17 -45.75
CA GLN A 43 -7.82 24.64 -45.35
C GLN A 43 -8.32 25.25 -44.03
N ALA A 44 -7.84 26.45 -43.69
CA ALA A 44 -8.24 27.18 -42.49
C ALA A 44 -9.75 27.49 -42.53
N GLY A 45 -10.53 26.63 -41.88
CA GLY A 45 -11.98 26.72 -41.72
C GLY A 45 -12.40 26.15 -40.38
N ALA A 46 -13.69 26.25 -40.05
CA ALA A 46 -14.19 25.56 -38.87
C ALA A 46 -14.08 24.04 -39.05
N ARG A 47 -13.66 23.34 -37.99
CA ARG A 47 -13.58 21.89 -37.92
C ARG A 47 -14.64 21.37 -36.95
N ARG A 48 -15.25 20.24 -37.28
CA ARG A 48 -16.25 19.63 -36.42
C ARG A 48 -15.60 18.77 -35.33
N TRP A 49 -15.83 19.16 -34.08
CA TRP A 49 -15.45 18.41 -32.89
C TRP A 49 -16.61 17.57 -32.39
N HIS A 50 -16.30 16.37 -31.90
CA HIS A 50 -17.15 15.64 -30.98
C HIS A 50 -16.61 15.77 -29.55
N TYR A 51 -17.52 15.87 -28.58
CA TYR A 51 -17.19 15.84 -27.16
C TYR A 51 -18.37 15.33 -26.34
N LEU A 52 -18.09 14.87 -25.13
CA LEU A 52 -19.07 14.54 -24.12
C LEU A 52 -19.16 15.66 -23.07
N ASP A 53 -20.37 16.07 -22.69
CA ASP A 53 -20.63 17.12 -21.69
C ASP A 53 -21.85 16.77 -20.83
N ASN A 54 -21.67 16.72 -19.50
CA ASN A 54 -22.76 16.41 -18.57
C ASN A 54 -23.64 17.63 -18.21
N LEU A 55 -23.33 18.85 -18.68
CA LEU A 55 -24.07 20.07 -18.34
C LEU A 55 -25.59 19.98 -18.56
N PRO A 56 -26.11 19.44 -19.68
CA PRO A 56 -27.56 19.33 -19.87
C PRO A 56 -28.27 18.55 -18.76
N VAL A 57 -27.59 17.55 -18.21
CA VAL A 57 -28.11 16.68 -17.15
C VAL A 57 -28.05 17.36 -15.79
N LEU A 58 -26.97 18.09 -15.52
CA LEU A 58 -26.87 18.93 -14.32
C LEU A 58 -27.98 19.98 -14.26
N VAL A 59 -28.21 20.70 -15.37
CA VAL A 59 -29.26 21.72 -15.48
C VAL A 59 -30.66 21.14 -15.24
N GLU A 60 -30.95 19.97 -15.82
CA GLU A 60 -32.25 19.29 -15.64
C GLU A 60 -32.51 18.87 -14.19
N GLN A 61 -31.44 18.50 -13.46
CA GLN A 61 -31.52 18.16 -12.03
C GLN A 61 -31.46 19.39 -11.11
N GLY A 62 -31.37 20.61 -11.68
CA GLY A 62 -31.24 21.83 -10.89
C GLY A 62 -29.90 21.96 -10.17
N LEU A 63 -28.86 21.25 -10.64
CA LEU A 63 -27.53 21.25 -10.07
C LEU A 63 -26.66 22.29 -10.77
N GLU A 64 -26.31 23.36 -10.06
CA GLU A 64 -25.36 24.34 -10.56
C GLU A 64 -23.92 23.85 -10.34
N PRO A 65 -23.08 23.72 -11.40
CA PRO A 65 -21.72 23.23 -11.24
C PRO A 65 -20.85 24.16 -10.39
N ILE A 66 -20.02 23.60 -9.51
CA ILE A 66 -18.97 24.30 -8.76
C ILE A 66 -17.87 24.77 -9.72
N GLY A 67 -17.49 23.92 -10.67
CA GLY A 67 -16.46 24.17 -11.67
C GLY A 67 -16.57 23.22 -12.86
N THR A 68 -15.58 23.30 -13.75
CA THR A 68 -15.49 22.45 -14.95
C THR A 68 -14.23 21.57 -14.92
N ILE A 69 -14.39 20.31 -15.31
CA ILE A 69 -13.30 19.36 -15.55
C ILE A 69 -13.14 19.20 -17.07
N LEU A 70 -11.98 19.58 -17.60
CA LEU A 70 -11.61 19.37 -19.01
C LEU A 70 -10.82 18.07 -19.16
N CYS A 71 -11.44 17.03 -19.71
CA CYS A 71 -10.86 15.71 -19.87
C CYS A 71 -10.19 15.54 -21.25
N VAL A 72 -8.91 15.21 -21.27
CA VAL A 72 -8.08 15.05 -22.48
C VAL A 72 -7.53 13.62 -22.54
N HIS A 73 -7.98 12.83 -23.52
CA HIS A 73 -7.51 11.47 -23.73
C HIS A 73 -6.23 11.40 -24.58
N GLY A 74 -5.54 10.26 -24.54
CA GLY A 74 -4.42 9.92 -25.42
C GLY A 74 -4.83 8.94 -26.53
N ASN A 75 -3.89 8.17 -27.05
CA ASN A 75 -4.08 7.33 -28.23
C ASN A 75 -3.93 5.83 -27.90
N PRO A 76 -4.86 4.95 -28.33
CA PRO A 76 -5.94 5.15 -29.30
C PRO A 76 -7.32 5.29 -28.63
N THR A 77 -7.37 5.84 -27.42
CA THR A 77 -8.65 6.07 -26.72
C THR A 77 -9.38 7.28 -27.31
N TRP A 78 -10.57 7.58 -26.77
CA TRP A 78 -11.38 8.75 -27.10
C TRP A 78 -12.21 9.14 -25.86
N SER A 79 -13.02 10.21 -25.92
CA SER A 79 -13.78 10.78 -24.80
C SER A 79 -14.57 9.76 -23.96
N TYR A 80 -14.99 8.64 -24.56
CA TYR A 80 -15.60 7.49 -23.89
C TYR A 80 -14.83 6.96 -22.66
N LEU A 81 -13.51 7.16 -22.62
CA LEU A 81 -12.65 6.83 -21.47
C LEU A 81 -13.17 7.45 -20.16
N TRP A 82 -13.79 8.63 -20.25
CA TRP A 82 -14.18 9.45 -19.11
C TRP A 82 -15.64 9.27 -18.67
N ARG A 83 -16.36 8.27 -19.20
CA ARG A 83 -17.80 8.06 -18.94
C ARG A 83 -18.17 7.95 -17.45
N THR A 84 -17.32 7.31 -16.64
CA THR A 84 -17.53 7.20 -15.19
C THR A 84 -17.25 8.52 -14.47
N VAL A 85 -16.38 9.36 -15.01
CA VAL A 85 -16.11 10.72 -14.49
C VAL A 85 -17.27 11.66 -14.82
N LEU A 86 -17.82 11.59 -16.04
CA LEU A 86 -19.04 12.32 -16.43
C LEU A 86 -20.20 12.03 -15.49
N ASP A 87 -20.40 10.75 -15.16
CA ASP A 87 -21.42 10.31 -14.21
C ASP A 87 -21.14 10.81 -12.79
N ALA A 88 -19.90 10.67 -12.30
CA ALA A 88 -19.52 11.11 -10.96
C ALA A 88 -19.62 12.63 -10.78
N GLY A 89 -19.53 13.42 -11.86
CA GLY A 89 -19.77 14.87 -11.84
C GLY A 89 -21.24 15.24 -11.58
N VAL A 90 -22.19 14.34 -11.80
CA VAL A 90 -23.60 14.51 -11.44
C VAL A 90 -23.80 14.13 -9.98
N ASN A 91 -23.44 15.06 -9.10
CA ASN A 91 -23.41 14.85 -7.65
C ASN A 91 -24.07 16.03 -6.92
N GLU A 92 -25.02 15.76 -6.02
CA GLU A 92 -25.76 16.80 -5.31
C GLU A 92 -24.89 17.68 -4.40
N ARG A 93 -23.86 17.10 -3.79
CA ARG A 93 -22.95 17.81 -2.86
C ARG A 93 -21.73 18.39 -3.55
N ALA A 94 -21.36 17.88 -4.72
CA ALA A 94 -20.20 18.34 -5.47
C ALA A 94 -20.46 18.28 -6.98
N PRO A 95 -21.40 19.07 -7.52
CA PRO A 95 -21.70 19.04 -8.95
C PRO A 95 -20.54 19.64 -9.73
N TRP A 96 -20.01 18.89 -10.70
CA TRP A 96 -18.94 19.33 -11.60
C TRP A 96 -19.36 19.11 -13.05
N ARG A 97 -19.23 20.16 -13.87
CA ARG A 97 -19.37 20.02 -15.32
C ARG A 97 -18.16 19.24 -15.82
N VAL A 98 -18.36 18.18 -16.56
CA VAL A 98 -17.29 17.37 -17.13
C VAL A 98 -17.37 17.46 -18.64
N VAL A 99 -16.33 17.98 -19.27
CA VAL A 99 -16.19 18.13 -20.72
C VAL A 99 -15.07 17.22 -21.19
N ALA A 100 -15.40 16.14 -21.89
CA ALA A 100 -14.44 15.19 -22.44
C ALA A 100 -14.37 15.30 -23.96
N VAL A 101 -13.26 15.79 -24.48
CA VAL A 101 -13.10 16.10 -25.91
C VAL A 101 -12.63 14.89 -26.70
N ASP A 102 -13.05 14.75 -27.96
CA ASP A 102 -12.31 13.96 -28.94
C ASP A 102 -11.37 14.89 -29.71
N GLN A 103 -10.07 14.62 -29.67
CA GLN A 103 -9.11 15.41 -30.46
C GLN A 103 -9.42 15.29 -31.97
N ILE A 104 -9.06 16.31 -32.76
CA ILE A 104 -9.18 16.25 -34.23
C ILE A 104 -8.46 15.01 -34.78
N ASP A 105 -9.10 14.36 -35.76
CA ASP A 105 -8.78 13.05 -36.34
C ASP A 105 -8.97 11.82 -35.42
N MET A 106 -9.39 12.00 -34.16
CA MET A 106 -9.64 10.94 -33.17
C MET A 106 -11.14 10.83 -32.84
N GLY A 107 -11.54 9.70 -32.25
CA GLY A 107 -12.93 9.48 -31.80
C GLY A 107 -13.96 9.77 -32.90
N TYR A 108 -14.94 10.61 -32.62
CA TYR A 108 -15.96 11.08 -33.58
C TYR A 108 -15.74 12.50 -34.10
N SER A 109 -14.63 13.15 -33.72
CA SER A 109 -14.19 14.41 -34.31
C SER A 109 -13.80 14.23 -35.79
N GLU A 110 -13.88 15.31 -36.55
CA GLU A 110 -13.67 15.31 -38.00
C GLU A 110 -12.35 14.63 -38.39
N ARG A 111 -12.44 13.63 -39.27
CA ARG A 111 -11.30 13.15 -40.07
C ARG A 111 -10.96 14.16 -41.15
N THR A 112 -9.85 14.86 -41.00
CA THR A 112 -9.42 15.96 -41.85
C THR A 112 -8.77 15.48 -43.15
N HIS A 113 -8.13 14.30 -43.13
CA HIS A 113 -7.43 13.72 -44.28
C HIS A 113 -6.46 14.71 -44.95
N LEU A 114 -5.80 15.56 -44.14
CA LEU A 114 -4.83 16.54 -44.62
C LEU A 114 -3.68 15.82 -45.34
N ASP A 115 -3.70 15.93 -46.67
CA ASP A 115 -2.77 15.27 -47.59
C ASP A 115 -1.60 16.22 -47.92
N LEU A 116 -0.80 16.54 -46.90
CA LEU A 116 0.47 17.26 -47.05
C LEU A 116 1.60 16.23 -47.05
N GLU A 117 2.39 16.18 -48.13
CA GLU A 117 3.49 15.21 -48.27
C GLU A 117 4.47 15.31 -47.09
N GLY A 118 4.48 14.28 -46.24
CA GLY A 118 5.43 14.14 -45.14
C GLY A 118 5.11 14.94 -43.86
N GLU A 119 4.02 15.72 -43.83
CA GLU A 119 3.61 16.47 -42.63
C GLU A 119 2.53 15.72 -41.82
N ARG A 120 2.56 15.88 -40.50
CA ARG A 120 1.58 15.32 -39.55
C ARG A 120 1.09 16.42 -38.62
N ARG A 121 -0.15 16.30 -38.14
CA ARG A 121 -0.68 17.19 -37.07
C ARG A 121 0.15 16.98 -35.80
N SER A 122 0.96 18.00 -35.46
CA SER A 122 1.95 17.98 -34.39
C SER A 122 1.35 18.28 -33.02
N LEU A 123 2.14 18.14 -31.95
CA LEU A 123 1.77 18.56 -30.60
C LEU A 123 1.38 20.04 -30.54
N THR A 124 2.08 20.91 -31.26
CA THR A 124 1.76 22.35 -31.33
C THR A 124 0.37 22.57 -31.95
N ASP A 125 0.06 21.84 -33.02
CA ASP A 125 -1.26 21.92 -33.65
C ASP A 125 -2.36 21.44 -32.69
N ARG A 126 -2.11 20.36 -31.94
CA ARG A 126 -3.07 19.79 -30.96
C ARG A 126 -3.34 20.70 -29.77
N ILE A 127 -2.33 21.43 -29.31
CA ILE A 127 -2.49 22.42 -28.24
C ILE A 127 -3.34 23.59 -28.74
N ALA A 128 -3.06 24.09 -29.95
CA ALA A 128 -3.83 25.17 -30.57
C ALA A 128 -5.30 24.75 -30.79
N ASP A 129 -5.50 23.54 -31.34
CA ASP A 129 -6.81 22.91 -31.51
C ASP A 129 -7.62 22.87 -30.20
N LEU A 130 -6.99 22.42 -29.10
CA LEU A 130 -7.64 22.38 -27.80
C LEU A 130 -7.96 23.78 -27.28
N GLY A 131 -7.05 24.74 -27.46
CA GLY A 131 -7.27 26.16 -27.13
C GLY A 131 -8.50 26.72 -27.84
N ASP A 132 -8.58 26.55 -29.16
CA ASP A 132 -9.71 27.00 -29.98
C ASP A 132 -11.03 26.35 -29.57
N PHE A 133 -11.02 25.04 -29.25
CA PHE A 133 -12.19 24.34 -28.73
C PHE A 133 -12.65 24.94 -27.40
N THR A 134 -11.75 25.10 -26.43
CA THR A 134 -12.10 25.61 -25.09
C THR A 134 -12.64 27.02 -25.13
N LYS A 135 -12.06 27.87 -26.00
CA LYS A 135 -12.55 29.22 -26.27
C LYS A 135 -13.92 29.23 -26.92
N THR A 136 -14.14 28.39 -27.95
CA THR A 136 -15.44 28.31 -28.64
C THR A 136 -16.55 27.79 -27.72
N LEU A 137 -16.19 26.94 -26.76
CA LEU A 137 -17.11 26.44 -25.73
C LEU A 137 -17.37 27.48 -24.61
N GLY A 138 -16.63 28.60 -24.59
CA GLY A 138 -16.76 29.66 -23.59
C GLY A 138 -16.16 29.32 -22.22
N LEU A 139 -15.16 28.43 -22.17
CA LEU A 139 -14.50 28.07 -20.90
C LEU A 139 -13.59 29.19 -20.35
N ASP A 140 -13.26 30.18 -21.18
CA ASP A 140 -12.54 31.41 -20.81
C ASP A 140 -13.47 32.55 -20.35
N GLU A 141 -14.79 32.37 -20.48
CA GLU A 141 -15.81 33.37 -20.08
C GLU A 141 -16.40 33.14 -18.69
N THR A 142 -16.01 32.04 -18.01
CA THR A 142 -16.50 31.65 -16.69
C THR A 142 -15.57 32.11 -15.56
N ASP A 143 -16.14 32.50 -14.42
CA ASP A 143 -15.41 32.78 -13.16
C ASP A 143 -15.21 31.52 -12.30
N LYS A 144 -15.85 30.40 -12.67
CA LYS A 144 -15.75 29.11 -11.97
C LYS A 144 -14.41 28.41 -12.22
N PRO A 145 -13.92 27.62 -11.25
CA PRO A 145 -12.68 26.86 -11.41
C PRO A 145 -12.68 25.92 -12.62
N LEU A 146 -11.56 25.88 -13.34
CA LEU A 146 -11.32 24.98 -14.47
C LEU A 146 -10.15 24.05 -14.16
N VAL A 147 -10.42 22.75 -14.10
CA VAL A 147 -9.44 21.71 -13.76
C VAL A 147 -9.25 20.79 -14.95
N THR A 148 -8.01 20.52 -15.34
CA THR A 148 -7.76 19.55 -16.42
C THR A 148 -7.64 18.14 -15.86
N LEU A 149 -8.16 17.14 -16.57
CA LEU A 149 -7.92 15.72 -16.31
C LEU A 149 -7.33 15.07 -17.56
N ALA A 150 -6.20 14.38 -17.44
CA ALA A 150 -5.58 13.81 -18.62
C ALA A 150 -5.02 12.40 -18.44
N HIS A 151 -4.98 11.68 -19.56
CA HIS A 151 -4.44 10.32 -19.66
C HIS A 151 -3.54 10.19 -20.88
N ASP A 152 -2.48 9.38 -20.75
CA ASP A 152 -1.55 9.06 -21.82
C ASP A 152 -1.02 10.37 -22.43
N TRP A 153 -0.73 10.45 -23.73
CA TRP A 153 -0.31 11.66 -24.40
C TRP A 153 -1.31 12.84 -24.31
N GLY A 154 -2.56 12.59 -23.93
CA GLY A 154 -3.48 13.65 -23.55
C GLY A 154 -2.92 14.52 -22.42
N GLY A 155 -2.09 13.96 -21.53
CA GLY A 155 -1.39 14.72 -20.49
C GLY A 155 -0.44 15.76 -21.03
N LEU A 156 0.34 15.43 -22.08
CA LEU A 156 1.26 16.38 -22.69
C LEU A 156 0.51 17.50 -23.44
N VAL A 157 -0.57 17.18 -24.15
CA VAL A 157 -1.46 18.17 -24.80
C VAL A 157 -2.11 19.07 -23.74
N SER A 158 -2.66 18.46 -22.68
CA SER A 158 -3.31 19.15 -21.56
C SER A 158 -2.35 20.10 -20.85
N PHE A 159 -1.09 19.70 -20.63
CA PHE A 159 -0.09 20.59 -20.04
C PHE A 159 0.33 21.72 -20.97
N GLY A 160 0.43 21.45 -22.28
CA GLY A 160 0.64 22.50 -23.27
C GLY A 160 -0.45 23.57 -23.21
N TRP A 161 -1.71 23.14 -23.19
CA TRP A 161 -2.86 24.03 -23.01
C TRP A 161 -2.81 24.77 -21.67
N ALA A 162 -2.55 24.06 -20.56
CA ALA A 162 -2.49 24.63 -19.22
C ALA A 162 -1.41 25.72 -19.09
N LEU A 163 -0.28 25.57 -19.78
CA LEU A 163 0.80 26.57 -19.81
C LEU A 163 0.45 27.81 -20.63
N GLU A 164 -0.42 27.69 -21.62
CA GLU A 164 -0.90 28.78 -22.48
C GLU A 164 -2.13 29.50 -21.90
N HIS A 165 -2.83 28.86 -20.94
CA HIS A 165 -4.09 29.33 -20.34
C HIS A 165 -4.01 29.37 -18.79
N ARG A 166 -2.88 29.84 -18.26
CA ARG A 166 -2.59 29.82 -16.82
C ARG A 166 -3.58 30.66 -16.00
N GLU A 167 -4.14 31.68 -16.63
CA GLU A 167 -5.06 32.63 -16.03
C GLU A 167 -6.44 32.05 -15.71
N ILE A 168 -6.84 30.98 -16.42
CA ILE A 168 -8.10 30.26 -16.16
C ILE A 168 -7.88 28.89 -15.52
N LEU A 169 -6.67 28.33 -15.58
CA LEU A 169 -6.33 27.05 -14.94
C LEU A 169 -6.41 27.14 -13.41
N SER A 170 -7.21 26.27 -12.81
CA SER A 170 -7.39 26.19 -11.36
C SER A 170 -6.80 24.92 -10.72
N GLY A 171 -6.52 23.87 -11.51
CA GLY A 171 -5.95 22.62 -10.99
C GLY A 171 -5.64 21.61 -12.09
N VAL A 172 -4.84 20.58 -11.75
CA VAL A 172 -4.45 19.52 -12.70
C VAL A 172 -4.65 18.15 -12.08
N MET A 173 -5.37 17.27 -12.77
CA MET A 173 -5.48 15.86 -12.46
C MET A 173 -4.85 15.03 -13.57
N LEU A 174 -4.08 14.00 -13.20
CA LEU A 174 -3.44 13.11 -14.17
C LEU A 174 -3.68 11.66 -13.83
N THR A 175 -3.71 10.85 -14.88
CA THR A 175 -3.41 9.43 -14.81
C THR A 175 -2.11 9.13 -15.55
N ASN A 176 -1.78 7.86 -15.76
CA ASN A 176 -0.58 7.41 -16.48
C ASN A 176 -0.29 8.26 -17.73
N THR A 177 0.82 9.01 -17.72
CA THR A 177 1.24 9.94 -18.79
C THR A 177 2.76 10.18 -18.74
N ALA A 178 3.31 10.98 -19.65
CA ALA A 178 4.66 11.52 -19.53
C ALA A 178 4.73 12.90 -20.21
N VAL A 179 5.57 13.77 -19.66
CA VAL A 179 5.92 15.06 -20.28
C VAL A 179 7.33 15.06 -20.88
N TYR A 180 8.13 14.03 -20.59
CA TYR A 180 9.53 13.93 -20.98
C TYR A 180 9.95 12.49 -21.25
N HIS A 181 10.90 12.29 -22.16
CA HIS A 181 11.55 11.01 -22.46
C HIS A 181 13.07 11.12 -22.20
N ASP A 182 13.66 10.13 -21.52
CA ASP A 182 15.09 10.04 -21.14
C ASP A 182 16.04 9.96 -22.35
N GLY A 183 16.17 11.04 -23.12
CA GLY A 183 17.07 11.12 -24.26
C GLY A 183 16.73 10.15 -25.39
N ILE A 184 16.91 10.62 -26.61
CA ILE A 184 16.70 9.85 -27.85
C ILE A 184 17.59 8.60 -27.95
N GLU A 185 18.67 8.56 -27.17
CA GLU A 185 19.70 7.52 -27.18
C GLU A 185 19.28 6.21 -26.51
N ASN A 186 18.22 6.18 -25.69
CA ASN A 186 17.83 5.02 -24.88
C ASN A 186 16.52 4.33 -25.30
N ILE A 187 16.00 4.61 -26.49
CA ILE A 187 14.80 3.94 -27.00
C ILE A 187 15.15 2.47 -27.30
N PRO A 188 14.53 1.47 -26.63
CA PRO A 188 14.83 0.06 -26.86
C PRO A 188 14.66 -0.32 -28.34
N ALA A 189 15.55 -1.17 -28.86
CA ALA A 189 15.51 -1.61 -30.25
C ALA A 189 14.15 -2.20 -30.68
N ALA A 190 13.42 -2.83 -29.75
CA ALA A 190 12.06 -3.34 -29.98
C ALA A 190 11.03 -2.22 -30.20
N LEU A 191 11.14 -1.08 -29.48
CA LEU A 191 10.27 0.07 -29.68
C LEU A 191 10.61 0.76 -31.01
N ARG A 192 11.89 0.87 -31.37
CA ARG A 192 12.33 1.33 -32.71
C ARG A 192 11.83 0.41 -33.84
N LEU A 193 11.81 -0.90 -33.63
CA LEU A 193 11.27 -1.88 -34.59
C LEU A 193 9.75 -1.77 -34.72
N ALA A 194 9.03 -1.59 -33.60
CA ALA A 194 7.58 -1.35 -33.58
C ALA A 194 7.20 -0.03 -34.27
N LEU A 195 8.01 1.01 -34.10
CA LEU A 195 7.90 2.28 -34.84
C LEU A 195 8.23 2.11 -36.34
N GLY A 196 9.06 1.13 -36.71
CA GLY A 196 9.36 0.78 -38.10
C GLY A 196 8.25 0.02 -38.84
N VAL A 197 7.32 -0.61 -38.13
CA VAL A 197 6.10 -1.25 -38.68
C VAL A 197 4.82 -0.47 -38.34
N HIS A 198 5.00 0.77 -37.87
CA HIS A 198 3.97 1.63 -37.32
C HIS A 198 2.78 1.84 -38.26
N GLU A 199 3.02 2.06 -39.56
CA GLU A 199 1.96 2.27 -40.55
C GLU A 199 1.02 1.05 -40.67
N TRP A 200 1.60 -0.14 -40.76
CA TRP A 200 0.84 -1.39 -40.79
C TRP A 200 0.11 -1.67 -39.46
N GLY A 201 0.76 -1.40 -38.33
CA GLY A 201 0.22 -1.67 -36.99
C GLY A 201 -0.88 -0.71 -36.51
N THR A 202 -0.86 0.54 -36.97
CA THR A 202 -1.79 1.60 -36.53
C THR A 202 -2.90 1.93 -37.52
N HIS A 203 -2.63 1.85 -38.83
CA HIS A 203 -3.59 2.21 -39.88
C HIS A 203 -4.18 0.96 -40.57
N ASP A 204 -3.33 0.08 -41.11
CA ASP A 204 -3.80 -1.04 -41.95
C ASP A 204 -4.41 -2.19 -41.15
N SER A 205 -4.09 -2.29 -39.87
CA SER A 205 -4.64 -3.27 -38.92
C SER A 205 -5.23 -2.60 -37.67
N THR A 206 -5.95 -3.38 -36.84
CA THR A 206 -6.39 -2.94 -35.50
C THR A 206 -5.44 -3.37 -34.40
N ALA A 207 -4.25 -3.87 -34.73
CA ALA A 207 -3.32 -4.46 -33.77
C ALA A 207 -2.97 -3.50 -32.63
N PHE A 208 -2.66 -2.23 -32.93
CA PHE A 208 -2.32 -1.24 -31.91
C PHE A 208 -3.47 -0.97 -30.92
N ILE A 209 -4.71 -0.86 -31.44
CA ILE A 209 -5.92 -0.67 -30.63
C ILE A 209 -6.18 -1.90 -29.76
N ASP A 210 -6.17 -3.08 -30.39
CA ASP A 210 -6.48 -4.34 -29.71
C ASP A 210 -5.45 -4.69 -28.63
N VAL A 211 -4.16 -4.35 -28.86
CA VAL A 211 -3.09 -4.49 -27.85
C VAL A 211 -3.30 -3.51 -26.70
N THR A 212 -3.60 -2.24 -26.99
CA THR A 212 -3.81 -1.23 -25.93
C THR A 212 -4.99 -1.59 -25.03
N LEU A 213 -6.13 -1.98 -25.63
CA LEU A 213 -7.31 -2.46 -24.89
C LEU A 213 -7.08 -3.82 -24.22
N GLY A 214 -6.12 -4.61 -24.72
CA GLY A 214 -5.67 -5.86 -24.09
C GLY A 214 -4.82 -5.67 -22.84
N LEU A 215 -4.32 -4.46 -22.57
CA LEU A 215 -3.52 -4.18 -21.36
C LEU A 215 -4.35 -4.12 -20.08
N ALA A 216 -5.66 -3.84 -20.19
CA ALA A 216 -6.60 -3.83 -19.08
C ALA A 216 -6.47 -5.11 -18.24
N GLN A 217 -6.68 -5.00 -16.93
CA GLN A 217 -6.58 -6.10 -15.97
C GLN A 217 -7.95 -6.57 -15.49
N ASN A 218 -9.01 -5.79 -15.74
CA ASN A 218 -10.38 -6.06 -15.32
C ASN A 218 -11.37 -5.95 -16.50
N GLU A 219 -12.66 -6.22 -16.22
CA GLU A 219 -13.73 -6.18 -17.23
C GLU A 219 -14.12 -4.77 -17.69
N GLY A 220 -13.45 -3.73 -17.18
CA GLY A 220 -13.80 -2.33 -17.40
C GLY A 220 -14.90 -1.85 -16.46
N ARG A 221 -15.10 -0.54 -16.40
CA ARG A 221 -16.08 0.08 -15.48
C ARG A 221 -17.26 0.69 -16.22
N LEU A 222 -18.42 0.68 -15.59
CA LEU A 222 -19.61 1.39 -16.06
C LEU A 222 -20.11 2.30 -14.94
N PRO A 223 -20.85 3.36 -15.27
CA PRO A 223 -21.68 4.08 -14.30
C PRO A 223 -22.50 3.11 -13.43
N ALA A 224 -22.72 3.47 -12.17
CA ALA A 224 -23.48 2.64 -11.25
C ALA A 224 -24.93 2.46 -11.75
N PRO A 225 -25.56 1.29 -11.62
CA PRO A 225 -26.95 1.11 -12.02
C PRO A 225 -27.86 2.16 -11.35
N GLY A 226 -28.71 2.82 -12.15
CA GLY A 226 -29.61 3.88 -11.67
C GLY A 226 -28.98 5.27 -11.56
N SER A 227 -27.69 5.45 -11.84
CA SER A 227 -27.08 6.77 -11.93
C SER A 227 -27.46 7.49 -13.23
N ALA A 228 -27.25 8.81 -13.28
CA ALA A 228 -27.59 9.62 -14.44
C ALA A 228 -26.85 9.21 -15.72
N GLY A 229 -25.63 8.68 -15.58
CA GLY A 229 -24.77 8.16 -16.64
C GLY A 229 -25.10 6.73 -17.09
N ALA A 230 -25.85 5.96 -16.31
CA ALA A 230 -26.28 4.61 -16.69
C ALA A 230 -27.30 4.60 -17.86
N GLY A 231 -27.95 5.74 -18.11
CA GLY A 231 -29.00 5.86 -19.13
C GLY A 231 -30.25 5.03 -18.80
N ALA A 232 -31.12 4.79 -19.79
CA ALA A 232 -32.33 3.97 -19.66
C ALA A 232 -32.05 2.44 -19.65
N LEU A 233 -30.82 2.03 -19.32
CA LEU A 233 -30.41 0.62 -19.38
C LEU A 233 -30.82 -0.11 -18.10
N ASP A 234 -32.05 -0.63 -18.08
CA ASP A 234 -32.49 -1.66 -17.14
C ASP A 234 -31.75 -2.99 -17.43
N GLY A 235 -30.50 -3.09 -16.95
CA GLY A 235 -29.83 -4.35 -16.68
C GLY A 235 -29.16 -5.10 -17.84
N ALA A 236 -29.30 -4.70 -19.10
CA ALA A 236 -28.59 -5.33 -20.22
C ALA A 236 -27.82 -4.31 -21.07
N LEU A 237 -26.50 -4.47 -21.15
CA LEU A 237 -25.65 -3.73 -22.08
C LEU A 237 -26.18 -3.88 -23.53
N PRO A 238 -26.26 -2.79 -24.32
CA PRO A 238 -26.69 -2.86 -25.71
C PRO A 238 -25.90 -3.95 -26.45
N GLN A 239 -26.61 -4.94 -27.00
CA GLN A 239 -25.96 -5.95 -27.82
C GLN A 239 -25.65 -5.32 -29.19
N PRO A 240 -24.39 -5.31 -29.64
CA PRO A 240 -24.02 -4.54 -30.82
C PRO A 240 -24.67 -5.08 -32.09
N VAL A 241 -25.07 -4.19 -32.98
CA VAL A 241 -25.66 -4.54 -34.28
C VAL A 241 -24.56 -4.65 -35.35
N GLY A 242 -24.32 -5.84 -35.90
CA GLY A 242 -23.43 -6.06 -37.06
C GLY A 242 -22.21 -6.96 -36.81
N LYS A 243 -21.51 -7.36 -37.89
CA LYS A 243 -20.28 -8.17 -37.84
C LYS A 243 -19.04 -7.28 -37.79
N GLN A 244 -18.37 -7.21 -36.64
CA GLN A 244 -17.05 -6.59 -36.47
C GLN A 244 -15.93 -7.66 -36.58
N PRO A 245 -14.71 -7.30 -36.97
CA PRO A 245 -13.55 -8.20 -36.99
C PRO A 245 -13.31 -8.88 -35.64
N LYS A 246 -12.86 -10.15 -35.65
CA LYS A 246 -12.50 -10.90 -34.44
C LYS A 246 -11.33 -10.24 -33.71
N ARG A 247 -11.36 -10.25 -32.37
CA ARG A 247 -10.26 -9.82 -31.49
C ARG A 247 -8.94 -10.48 -31.93
N LEU A 248 -7.88 -9.70 -32.11
CA LEU A 248 -6.53 -10.21 -32.39
C LEU A 248 -5.82 -10.72 -31.12
N TYR A 249 -6.16 -10.14 -29.96
CA TYR A 249 -5.60 -10.47 -28.65
C TYR A 249 -6.71 -10.67 -27.60
N PRO A 250 -6.53 -11.56 -26.61
CA PRO A 250 -7.44 -11.67 -25.48
C PRO A 250 -7.38 -10.38 -24.64
N SER A 251 -8.55 -9.87 -24.24
CA SER A 251 -8.70 -8.73 -23.35
C SER A 251 -9.74 -9.10 -22.28
N PRO A 252 -9.50 -8.79 -21.00
CA PRO A 252 -10.49 -9.02 -19.95
C PRO A 252 -11.69 -8.07 -20.06
N LEU A 253 -11.58 -6.97 -20.83
CA LEU A 253 -12.68 -6.02 -20.99
C LEU A 253 -13.96 -6.69 -21.47
N ASN A 254 -15.07 -6.26 -20.87
CA ASN A 254 -16.41 -6.58 -21.32
C ASN A 254 -16.55 -6.26 -22.82
N GLU A 255 -17.20 -7.16 -23.56
CA GLU A 255 -17.31 -7.04 -25.02
C GLU A 255 -17.98 -5.73 -25.48
N ALA A 256 -18.95 -5.20 -24.73
CA ALA A 256 -19.61 -3.94 -25.07
C ALA A 256 -18.66 -2.75 -24.90
N ILE A 257 -17.88 -2.71 -23.81
CA ILE A 257 -16.87 -1.67 -23.56
C ILE A 257 -15.79 -1.73 -24.64
N TYR A 258 -15.24 -2.93 -24.88
CA TYR A 258 -14.22 -3.16 -25.88
C TYR A 258 -14.66 -2.70 -27.29
N ARG A 259 -15.90 -3.03 -27.69
CA ARG A 259 -16.45 -2.62 -28.99
C ARG A 259 -16.69 -1.11 -29.07
N THR A 260 -17.14 -0.48 -27.99
CA THR A 260 -17.37 0.97 -27.96
C THR A 260 -16.06 1.74 -28.16
N TYR A 261 -14.96 1.31 -27.53
CA TYR A 261 -13.63 1.88 -27.80
C TYR A 261 -13.22 1.74 -29.27
N ARG A 262 -13.53 0.60 -29.89
CA ARG A 262 -13.10 0.26 -31.25
C ARG A 262 -13.95 0.90 -32.35
N ALA A 263 -15.19 1.30 -32.04
CA ALA A 263 -16.18 1.80 -32.99
C ALA A 263 -15.68 2.94 -33.91
N PRO A 264 -15.10 4.05 -33.40
CA PRO A 264 -14.61 5.15 -34.25
C PRO A 264 -13.42 4.75 -35.15
N TYR A 265 -12.84 3.57 -34.94
CA TYR A 265 -11.63 3.10 -35.59
C TYR A 265 -11.84 1.79 -36.36
N ALA A 266 -13.09 1.38 -36.63
CA ALA A 266 -13.38 0.08 -37.22
C ALA A 266 -12.82 -0.08 -38.66
N HIS A 267 -12.68 1.02 -39.41
CA HIS A 267 -12.14 1.04 -40.77
C HIS A 267 -10.77 1.73 -40.83
N SER A 268 -9.86 1.31 -41.74
CA SER A 268 -8.51 1.88 -41.86
C SER A 268 -8.52 3.37 -42.15
N ALA A 269 -9.40 3.81 -43.04
CA ALA A 269 -9.62 5.23 -43.34
C ALA A 269 -9.93 6.10 -42.10
N TRP A 270 -10.42 5.52 -40.99
CA TRP A 270 -10.71 6.27 -39.76
C TRP A 270 -9.59 6.22 -38.73
N ARG A 271 -8.49 5.50 -39.01
CA ARG A 271 -7.32 5.33 -38.15
C ARG A 271 -6.14 6.22 -38.53
N GLU A 272 -6.35 7.16 -39.45
CA GLU A 272 -5.30 8.11 -39.84
C GLU A 272 -4.84 8.98 -38.66
N GLY A 273 -5.77 9.40 -37.79
CA GLY A 273 -5.44 10.09 -36.54
C GLY A 273 -4.55 9.25 -35.62
N VAL A 274 -4.88 7.97 -35.43
CA VAL A 274 -4.07 7.02 -34.62
C VAL A 274 -2.64 6.94 -35.15
N ARG A 275 -2.48 6.79 -36.46
CA ARG A 275 -1.17 6.78 -37.14
C ARG A 275 -0.44 8.11 -36.99
N ASN A 276 -1.13 9.23 -37.18
CA ASN A 276 -0.50 10.55 -37.07
C ASN A 276 -0.01 10.80 -35.65
N PHE A 277 -0.82 10.45 -34.66
CA PHE A 277 -0.53 10.60 -33.25
C PHE A 277 0.73 9.81 -32.83
N VAL A 278 0.80 8.51 -33.14
CA VAL A 278 1.96 7.69 -32.77
C VAL A 278 3.22 8.12 -33.52
N GLY A 279 3.10 8.55 -34.78
CA GLY A 279 4.24 9.06 -35.54
C GLY A 279 4.76 10.43 -35.10
N ASP A 280 3.98 11.18 -34.31
CA ASP A 280 4.40 12.48 -33.75
C ASP A 280 5.11 12.34 -32.39
N ILE A 281 5.14 11.14 -31.82
CA ILE A 281 5.87 10.84 -30.58
C ILE A 281 7.36 11.09 -30.82
N PRO A 282 8.00 12.05 -30.11
CA PRO A 282 9.40 12.37 -30.30
C PRO A 282 10.30 11.19 -29.95
N THR A 283 10.83 10.56 -30.98
CA THR A 283 11.82 9.48 -30.90
C THR A 283 13.21 9.98 -31.32
N GLY A 284 13.29 11.22 -31.79
CA GLY A 284 14.45 11.95 -32.30
C GLY A 284 14.27 13.46 -32.14
N THR A 285 15.35 14.23 -32.25
CA THR A 285 15.32 15.71 -32.15
C THR A 285 14.75 16.35 -33.41
N ASP A 286 14.70 15.57 -34.50
CA ASP A 286 14.16 15.90 -35.81
C ASP A 286 12.63 15.83 -35.87
N ILE A 287 11.98 15.22 -34.87
CA ILE A 287 10.52 15.21 -34.77
C ILE A 287 10.03 16.58 -34.30
N PRO A 288 9.09 17.25 -35.01
CA PRO A 288 8.64 18.61 -34.70
C PRO A 288 8.16 18.81 -33.25
N SER A 289 7.57 17.78 -32.64
CA SER A 289 7.06 17.81 -31.28
C SER A 289 8.11 17.69 -30.18
N TYR A 290 9.38 17.42 -30.52
CA TYR A 290 10.46 17.28 -29.54
C TYR A 290 10.70 18.57 -28.73
N THR A 291 10.90 19.70 -29.42
CA THR A 291 11.17 20.98 -28.77
C THR A 291 9.99 21.49 -27.93
N PRO A 292 8.72 21.47 -28.43
CA PRO A 292 7.56 21.78 -27.61
C PRO A 292 7.44 20.89 -26.37
N MET A 293 7.69 19.58 -26.49
CA MET A 293 7.66 18.64 -25.36
C MET A 293 8.69 19.01 -24.28
N GLN A 294 9.94 19.28 -24.66
CA GLN A 294 10.97 19.72 -23.71
C GLN A 294 10.61 21.03 -23.01
N ARG A 295 10.06 21.99 -23.76
CA ARG A 295 9.57 23.26 -23.21
C ARG A 295 8.50 23.01 -22.15
N ILE A 296 7.51 22.17 -22.47
CA ILE A 296 6.42 21.84 -21.54
C ILE A 296 6.98 21.16 -20.30
N ALA A 297 7.82 20.13 -20.46
CA ALA A 297 8.42 19.40 -19.35
C ALA A 297 9.09 20.34 -18.33
N GLU A 298 9.83 21.35 -18.80
CA GLU A 298 10.49 22.27 -17.89
C GLU A 298 9.56 23.33 -17.31
N GLN A 299 8.63 23.87 -18.11
CA GLN A 299 7.77 24.95 -17.68
C GLN A 299 6.67 24.54 -16.70
N ILE A 300 6.26 23.25 -16.67
CA ILE A 300 5.27 22.77 -15.68
C ILE A 300 5.75 22.90 -14.24
N ARG A 301 7.07 23.02 -14.00
CA ARG A 301 7.63 23.33 -12.67
C ARG A 301 7.13 24.66 -12.11
N GLY A 302 6.70 25.57 -12.98
CA GLY A 302 6.15 26.87 -12.61
C GLY A 302 4.63 26.91 -12.50
N LEU A 303 3.94 25.76 -12.57
CA LEU A 303 2.50 25.69 -12.30
C LEU A 303 2.24 25.58 -10.80
N ASP A 304 1.73 26.66 -10.21
CA ASP A 304 1.38 26.76 -8.78
C ASP A 304 -0.12 26.53 -8.57
N VAL A 305 -0.63 25.44 -9.14
CA VAL A 305 -2.03 25.00 -8.93
C VAL A 305 -2.04 23.66 -8.19
N PRO A 306 -3.11 23.36 -7.44
CA PRO A 306 -3.32 22.04 -6.85
C PRO A 306 -3.26 20.95 -7.91
N ALA A 307 -2.63 19.81 -7.57
CA ALA A 307 -2.51 18.68 -8.47
C ALA A 307 -2.84 17.34 -7.81
N PHE A 308 -3.45 16.42 -8.57
CA PHE A 308 -3.77 15.07 -8.12
C PHE A 308 -3.46 14.00 -9.18
N PHE A 309 -2.57 13.07 -8.85
CA PHE A 309 -2.13 12.01 -9.75
C PHE A 309 -2.63 10.64 -9.29
N GLN A 310 -3.23 9.91 -10.22
CA GLN A 310 -3.76 8.56 -10.01
C GLN A 310 -3.10 7.58 -10.97
N TRP A 311 -2.26 6.67 -10.44
CA TRP A 311 -1.28 5.97 -11.28
C TRP A 311 -1.37 4.46 -11.22
N GLY A 312 -1.50 3.80 -12.37
CA GLY A 312 -1.39 2.36 -12.50
C GLY A 312 0.06 1.88 -12.60
N THR A 313 0.49 1.04 -11.65
CA THR A 313 1.92 0.68 -11.51
C THR A 313 2.36 -0.49 -12.40
N LYS A 314 1.42 -1.16 -13.09
CA LYS A 314 1.69 -2.20 -14.09
C LYS A 314 1.69 -1.68 -15.53
N ASP A 315 1.59 -0.38 -15.74
CA ASP A 315 1.67 0.21 -17.07
C ASP A 315 3.05 -0.07 -17.71
N PRO A 316 3.11 -0.76 -18.87
CA PRO A 316 4.36 -1.04 -19.57
C PRO A 316 4.88 0.18 -20.36
N VAL A 317 4.00 1.15 -20.68
CA VAL A 317 4.28 2.37 -21.44
C VAL A 317 4.74 3.48 -20.51
N PHE A 318 3.86 3.91 -19.59
CA PHE A 318 4.15 4.96 -18.61
C PHE A 318 4.60 4.36 -17.29
N GLN A 319 5.83 3.89 -17.30
CA GLN A 319 6.49 3.32 -16.14
C GLN A 319 6.64 4.34 -15.01
N ARG A 320 6.82 3.83 -13.78
CA ARG A 320 6.88 4.63 -12.54
C ARG A 320 7.89 5.78 -12.57
N ARG A 321 8.96 5.68 -13.36
CA ARG A 321 9.93 6.77 -13.54
C ARG A 321 9.27 8.08 -13.99
N TYR A 322 8.23 8.01 -14.82
CA TYR A 322 7.53 9.21 -15.29
C TYR A 322 6.66 9.83 -14.19
N LEU A 323 6.07 8.99 -13.31
CA LEU A 323 5.42 9.50 -12.11
C LEU A 323 6.42 10.23 -11.22
N PHE A 324 7.61 9.67 -11.01
CA PHE A 324 8.64 10.33 -10.19
C PHE A 324 9.18 11.62 -10.81
N ASP A 325 9.37 11.69 -12.14
CA ASP A 325 9.69 12.93 -12.85
C ASP A 325 8.58 13.99 -12.68
N LEU A 326 7.31 13.60 -12.82
CA LEU A 326 6.17 14.49 -12.59
C LEU A 326 6.10 14.97 -11.14
N MET A 327 6.35 14.10 -10.16
CA MET A 327 6.40 14.47 -8.74
C MET A 327 7.56 15.42 -8.42
N GLU A 328 8.71 15.27 -9.08
CA GLU A 328 9.83 16.20 -8.94
C GLU A 328 9.49 17.58 -9.52
N ARG A 329 8.72 17.60 -10.62
CA ARG A 329 8.31 18.84 -11.28
C ARG A 329 7.13 19.52 -10.58
N MET A 330 6.22 18.75 -9.98
CA MET A 330 5.05 19.23 -9.25
C MET A 330 5.02 18.64 -7.83
N PRO A 331 5.92 19.09 -6.92
CA PRO A 331 6.05 18.53 -5.57
C PRO A 331 4.80 18.71 -4.70
N GLN A 332 3.90 19.63 -5.05
CA GLN A 332 2.62 19.83 -4.38
C GLN A 332 1.56 18.76 -4.73
N ALA A 333 1.81 17.91 -5.72
CA ALA A 333 0.84 16.94 -6.19
C ALA A 333 0.49 15.90 -5.11
N LYS A 334 -0.81 15.70 -4.88
CA LYS A 334 -1.31 14.52 -4.17
C LYS A 334 -1.23 13.32 -5.11
N VAL A 335 -0.81 12.16 -4.59
CA VAL A 335 -0.58 10.97 -5.44
C VAL A 335 -1.24 9.74 -4.82
N HIS A 336 -1.94 8.99 -5.65
CA HIS A 336 -2.41 7.65 -5.33
C HIS A 336 -1.95 6.64 -6.38
N ARG A 337 -1.28 5.57 -5.94
CA ARG A 337 -0.83 4.48 -6.81
C ARG A 337 -1.72 3.24 -6.68
N TYR A 338 -2.21 2.74 -7.81
CA TYR A 338 -2.95 1.49 -7.93
C TYR A 338 -2.02 0.35 -8.34
N GLU A 339 -1.65 -0.50 -7.38
CA GLU A 339 -0.60 -1.52 -7.57
C GLU A 339 -0.93 -2.64 -8.56
N LYS A 340 -2.21 -2.87 -8.85
CA LYS A 340 -2.63 -3.87 -9.84
C LYS A 340 -3.14 -3.26 -11.14
N ALA A 341 -3.27 -1.93 -11.23
CA ALA A 341 -3.79 -1.28 -12.42
C ALA A 341 -2.72 -1.21 -13.53
N SER A 342 -3.19 -1.39 -14.76
CA SER A 342 -2.43 -1.28 -16.00
C SER A 342 -2.34 0.17 -16.49
N HIS A 343 -2.03 0.29 -17.78
CA HIS A 343 -2.15 1.51 -18.56
C HIS A 343 -3.56 2.11 -18.50
N LEU A 344 -4.62 1.29 -18.61
CA LEU A 344 -6.01 1.75 -18.55
C LEU A 344 -6.51 1.79 -17.09
N VAL A 345 -5.85 2.56 -16.23
CA VAL A 345 -6.19 2.66 -14.79
C VAL A 345 -7.66 3.01 -14.54
N ILE A 346 -8.26 3.79 -15.44
CA ILE A 346 -9.66 4.22 -15.42
C ILE A 346 -10.64 3.04 -15.62
N GLU A 347 -10.21 2.01 -16.35
CA GLU A 347 -10.97 0.77 -16.55
C GLU A 347 -10.69 -0.26 -15.46
N ASP A 348 -9.50 -0.21 -14.86
CA ASP A 348 -9.09 -1.17 -13.84
C ASP A 348 -9.61 -0.79 -12.45
N TYR A 349 -9.67 0.49 -12.12
CA TYR A 349 -9.99 1.00 -10.78
C TYR A 349 -10.94 2.19 -10.84
N ASP A 350 -11.66 2.42 -9.73
CA ASP A 350 -12.46 3.64 -9.57
C ASP A 350 -11.53 4.83 -9.33
N ILE A 351 -11.34 5.64 -10.38
CA ILE A 351 -10.62 6.91 -10.28
C ILE A 351 -11.53 8.10 -10.01
N ALA A 352 -12.85 7.94 -10.22
CA ALA A 352 -13.79 9.05 -10.21
C ALA A 352 -14.14 9.47 -8.77
N SER A 353 -14.41 8.50 -7.88
CA SER A 353 -14.72 8.82 -6.48
C SER A 353 -13.55 9.52 -5.77
N PRO A 354 -12.28 9.07 -5.90
CA PRO A 354 -11.13 9.81 -5.39
C PRO A 354 -10.99 11.23 -5.95
N MET A 355 -11.29 11.44 -7.24
CA MET A 355 -11.22 12.77 -7.84
C MET A 355 -12.26 13.71 -7.28
N ILE A 356 -13.52 13.28 -7.17
CA ILE A 356 -14.58 14.11 -6.59
C ILE A 356 -14.26 14.44 -5.13
N SER A 357 -13.71 13.49 -4.36
CA SER A 357 -13.23 13.74 -2.99
C SER A 357 -12.10 14.79 -2.96
N TRP A 358 -11.13 14.68 -3.86
CA TRP A 358 -10.04 15.66 -3.95
C TRP A 358 -10.54 17.06 -4.36
N LEU A 359 -11.46 17.13 -5.32
CA LEU A 359 -12.10 18.39 -5.74
C LEU A 359 -12.89 19.03 -4.60
N ALA A 360 -13.65 18.23 -3.84
CA ALA A 360 -14.38 18.70 -2.65
C ALA A 360 -13.44 19.30 -1.61
N GLN A 361 -12.29 18.66 -1.35
CA GLN A 361 -11.28 19.19 -0.41
C GLN A 361 -10.51 20.39 -0.93
N THR A 362 -10.44 20.58 -2.25
CA THR A 362 -9.66 21.66 -2.88
C THR A 362 -10.50 22.90 -3.17
N PHE A 363 -11.76 22.72 -3.57
CA PHE A 363 -12.64 23.79 -4.05
C PHE A 363 -13.94 23.93 -3.25
N GLY A 364 -14.24 23.00 -2.33
CA GLY A 364 -15.44 23.01 -1.49
C GLY A 364 -16.58 22.12 -2.00
N THR A 365 -17.66 22.09 -1.23
CA THR A 365 -18.90 21.33 -1.52
C THR A 365 -20.12 22.23 -1.36
N LEU A 366 -21.25 21.85 -1.94
CA LEU A 366 -22.52 22.50 -1.70
C LEU A 366 -23.22 21.91 -0.46
N GLU A 367 -23.62 22.78 0.47
CA GLU A 367 -24.56 22.47 1.55
C GLU A 367 -25.74 23.44 1.43
N ASP A 368 -26.96 22.91 1.31
CA ASP A 368 -28.20 23.68 1.07
C ASP A 368 -28.08 24.68 -0.11
N GLY A 369 -27.37 24.29 -1.17
CA GLY A 369 -27.13 25.11 -2.38
C GLY A 369 -26.06 26.19 -2.22
N MET A 370 -25.42 26.30 -1.04
CA MET A 370 -24.36 27.26 -0.77
C MET A 370 -22.99 26.57 -0.79
N LEU A 371 -22.01 27.20 -1.44
CA LEU A 371 -20.63 26.69 -1.46
C LEU A 371 -19.98 26.85 -0.08
N VAL A 372 -19.69 25.71 0.55
CA VAL A 372 -18.91 25.62 1.79
C VAL A 372 -17.43 25.55 1.44
N PRO A 373 -16.57 26.34 2.12
CA PRO A 373 -15.14 26.39 1.82
C PRO A 373 -14.45 25.02 1.88
N ALA A 374 -13.46 24.87 1.01
CA ALA A 374 -12.51 23.77 0.99
C ALA A 374 -11.92 23.46 2.38
N ARG A 375 -11.76 22.17 2.70
CA ARG A 375 -11.17 21.68 3.95
C ARG A 375 -9.94 20.85 3.68
N ASN A 376 -8.89 21.05 4.46
CA ASN A 376 -7.66 20.26 4.38
C ASN A 376 -7.69 19.17 5.47
N ALA A 377 -8.14 17.98 5.09
CA ALA A 377 -8.31 16.85 6.01
C ALA A 377 -7.00 16.48 6.74
N GLU A 378 -5.86 16.47 6.03
CA GLU A 378 -4.55 16.21 6.63
C GLU A 378 -4.19 17.27 7.70
N ALA A 379 -4.42 18.55 7.42
CA ALA A 379 -4.14 19.63 8.37
C ALA A 379 -5.06 19.57 9.59
N GLU A 380 -6.36 19.32 9.40
CA GLU A 380 -7.33 19.14 10.47
C GLU A 380 -6.96 17.94 11.35
N HIS A 381 -6.60 16.81 10.74
CA HIS A 381 -6.14 15.62 11.44
C HIS A 381 -4.88 15.89 12.27
N ARG A 382 -3.85 16.52 11.68
CA ARG A 382 -2.61 16.89 12.41
C ARG A 382 -2.90 17.86 13.56
N ALA A 383 -3.75 18.86 13.35
CA ALA A 383 -4.11 19.82 14.40
C ALA A 383 -4.88 19.15 15.54
N ALA A 384 -5.80 18.23 15.24
CA ALA A 384 -6.52 17.45 16.24
C ALA A 384 -5.58 16.54 17.05
N ARG A 385 -4.62 15.86 16.40
CA ARG A 385 -3.57 15.09 17.09
C ARG A 385 -2.71 15.98 17.98
N ALA A 386 -2.29 17.14 17.48
CA ALA A 386 -1.46 18.06 18.25
C ALA A 386 -2.17 18.54 19.52
N ARG A 387 -3.46 18.89 19.42
CA ARG A 387 -4.28 19.25 20.59
C ARG A 387 -4.40 18.09 21.59
N ARG A 388 -4.68 16.87 21.11
CA ARG A 388 -4.84 15.68 21.98
C ARG A 388 -3.58 15.38 22.79
N HIS A 389 -2.42 15.55 22.19
CA HIS A 389 -1.13 15.20 22.80
C HIS A 389 -0.39 16.39 23.41
N GLY A 390 -1.04 17.55 23.57
CA GLY A 390 -0.43 18.74 24.17
C GLY A 390 0.77 19.28 23.38
N LEU A 391 0.83 19.03 22.07
CA LEU A 391 1.94 19.44 21.19
C LEU A 391 1.78 20.88 20.67
N THR A 392 0.73 21.60 21.06
CA THR A 392 0.50 23.00 20.66
C THR A 392 1.40 23.94 21.47
N THR A 393 2.30 24.64 20.77
CA THR A 393 3.05 25.77 21.30
C THR A 393 2.15 27.01 21.36
N GLY A 394 1.40 27.20 22.44
CA GLY A 394 0.62 28.43 22.64
C GLY A 394 -0.44 28.33 23.74
N GLU A 395 -0.24 29.18 24.76
CA GLU A 395 -1.14 29.63 25.83
C GLU A 395 -2.54 28.99 25.94
N GLY A 396 -2.76 28.31 27.07
CA GLY A 396 -4.09 28.20 27.67
C GLY A 396 -4.81 26.87 27.56
N ALA A 397 -4.30 25.81 28.21
CA ALA A 397 -5.13 24.77 28.81
C ALA A 397 -4.30 23.98 29.82
N THR A 398 -4.45 24.31 31.10
CA THR A 398 -4.02 23.46 32.21
C THR A 398 -4.96 22.26 32.28
N ALA A 399 -4.64 21.20 31.55
CA ALA A 399 -5.06 19.86 31.92
C ALA A 399 -4.01 19.31 32.90
N GLU A 400 -4.43 18.94 34.10
CA GLU A 400 -3.57 18.35 35.12
C GLU A 400 -2.87 17.10 34.55
N GLY A 401 -1.53 17.14 34.43
CA GLY A 401 -0.73 15.91 34.38
C GLY A 401 0.26 15.69 33.24
N ALA A 402 0.50 16.62 32.29
CA ALA A 402 1.59 16.41 31.31
C ALA A 402 2.26 17.71 30.86
N VAL A 403 3.49 17.95 31.33
CA VAL A 403 4.43 18.86 30.69
C VAL A 403 4.87 18.20 29.37
N PRO A 404 4.78 18.84 28.18
CA PRO A 404 5.35 18.26 26.98
C PRO A 404 6.87 18.20 27.17
N ALA A 405 7.44 17.00 27.27
CA ALA A 405 8.88 16.86 27.18
C ALA A 405 9.31 17.39 25.80
N ALA A 406 10.24 18.35 25.78
CA ALA A 406 10.82 18.88 24.56
C ALA A 406 11.26 17.73 23.63
N PHE A 407 11.06 17.88 22.32
CA PHE A 407 11.46 16.86 21.33
C PHE A 407 12.90 16.41 21.58
N ARG A 408 13.07 15.12 21.93
CA ARG A 408 14.37 14.48 22.09
C ARG A 408 14.59 13.55 20.89
N PRO A 409 15.56 13.81 20.00
CA PRO A 409 15.77 12.99 18.82
C PRO A 409 16.26 11.58 19.17
N MET A 410 16.10 10.62 18.25
CA MET A 410 16.59 9.24 18.41
C MET A 410 18.11 9.17 18.66
N LEU A 411 18.86 10.17 18.20
CA LEU A 411 20.32 10.26 18.35
C LEU A 411 20.79 10.81 19.70
N ALA A 412 19.87 11.25 20.58
CA ALA A 412 20.23 11.98 21.79
C ALA A 412 21.11 11.15 22.74
N ALA A 413 20.69 9.92 23.06
CA ALA A 413 21.44 9.03 23.95
C ALA A 413 22.84 8.69 23.41
N LEU A 414 22.96 8.49 22.09
CA LEU A 414 24.26 8.28 21.43
C LEU A 414 25.18 9.51 21.57
N THR A 415 24.62 10.71 21.47
CA THR A 415 25.37 11.96 21.56
C THR A 415 25.77 12.27 23.01
N GLU A 416 24.88 12.04 23.97
CA GLU A 416 25.14 12.23 25.40
C GLU A 416 26.20 11.25 25.93
N ARG A 417 26.29 10.06 25.33
CA ARG A 417 27.27 9.01 25.67
C ARG A 417 28.45 8.96 24.70
N ALA A 418 28.72 10.04 23.98
CA ALA A 418 29.76 10.10 22.94
C ALA A 418 31.18 9.73 23.44
N ASP A 419 31.45 9.90 24.73
CA ASP A 419 32.74 9.60 25.38
C ASP A 419 32.65 8.42 26.38
N ASP A 420 31.52 7.70 26.41
CA ASP A 420 31.27 6.58 27.33
C ASP A 420 31.92 5.27 26.81
N ALA A 421 32.80 4.69 27.63
CA ALA A 421 33.53 3.45 27.32
C ALA A 421 32.75 2.17 27.71
N SER A 422 31.52 2.29 28.22
CA SER A 422 30.64 1.15 28.46
C SER A 422 30.08 0.57 27.15
N THR A 423 29.71 -0.71 27.17
CA THR A 423 29.19 -1.44 26.01
C THR A 423 27.86 -0.86 25.52
N ALA A 424 27.77 -0.58 24.22
CA ALA A 424 26.54 -0.14 23.55
C ALA A 424 25.90 -1.25 22.71
N VAL A 425 26.70 -1.95 21.89
CA VAL A 425 26.20 -2.97 20.96
C VAL A 425 27.09 -4.19 20.97
N VAL A 426 26.48 -5.37 20.97
CA VAL A 426 27.14 -6.67 20.87
C VAL A 426 26.54 -7.47 19.71
N ASP A 427 27.39 -8.07 18.87
CA ASP A 427 26.95 -9.03 17.85
C ASP A 427 27.44 -10.44 18.21
N MET A 428 26.51 -11.39 18.27
CA MET A 428 26.84 -12.81 18.39
C MET A 428 27.43 -13.33 17.07
N ASP A 429 28.30 -14.34 17.13
CA ASP A 429 28.92 -14.94 15.94
C ASP A 429 27.84 -15.65 15.08
N PRO A 430 27.61 -15.19 13.84
CA PRO A 430 26.62 -15.79 12.97
C PRO A 430 27.09 -17.10 12.32
N LYS A 431 28.40 -17.44 12.39
CA LYS A 431 28.97 -18.65 11.78
C LYS A 431 29.06 -19.83 12.76
N GLY A 432 28.99 -19.56 14.05
CA GLY A 432 29.00 -20.56 15.12
C GLY A 432 27.61 -21.07 15.49
N ASP A 433 27.50 -21.69 16.67
CA ASP A 433 26.25 -22.12 17.29
C ASP A 433 25.48 -20.98 18.00
N GLY A 434 25.94 -19.73 17.82
CA GLY A 434 25.34 -18.55 18.43
C GLY A 434 25.72 -18.31 19.90
N THR A 435 26.74 -19.00 20.41
CA THR A 435 27.17 -18.87 21.82
C THR A 435 28.37 -17.94 22.04
N SER A 436 29.11 -17.60 20.99
CA SER A 436 30.27 -16.70 21.05
C SER A 436 29.93 -15.27 20.60
N VAL A 437 30.60 -14.29 21.19
CA VAL A 437 30.56 -12.88 20.74
C VAL A 437 31.57 -12.69 19.62
N SER A 438 31.15 -11.99 18.56
CA SER A 438 32.02 -11.63 17.42
C SER A 438 32.41 -10.15 17.41
N VAL A 439 31.52 -9.27 17.89
CA VAL A 439 31.75 -7.82 17.92
C VAL A 439 31.24 -7.24 19.23
N THR A 440 31.98 -6.31 19.79
CA THR A 440 31.54 -5.46 20.90
C THR A 440 31.94 -4.04 20.58
N LEU A 441 30.99 -3.11 20.63
CA LEU A 441 31.22 -1.69 20.49
C LEU A 441 30.80 -0.97 21.76
N THR A 442 31.67 -0.11 22.26
CA THR A 442 31.35 0.89 23.29
C THR A 442 30.50 2.02 22.70
N TRP A 443 29.88 2.84 23.55
CA TRP A 443 29.15 4.03 23.09
C TRP A 443 30.05 5.01 22.35
N ALA A 444 31.27 5.21 22.84
CA ALA A 444 32.26 6.07 22.18
C ALA A 444 32.63 5.55 20.78
N GLU A 445 32.90 4.25 20.64
CA GLU A 445 33.19 3.63 19.35
C GLU A 445 32.00 3.67 18.40
N LEU A 446 30.79 3.38 18.89
CA LEU A 446 29.57 3.47 18.10
C LEU A 446 29.35 4.89 17.58
N ASN A 447 29.48 5.91 18.44
CA ASN A 447 29.36 7.31 18.04
C ASN A 447 30.41 7.69 17.00
N GLN A 448 31.67 7.29 17.19
CA GLN A 448 32.74 7.52 16.21
C GLN A 448 32.42 6.86 14.87
N GLN A 449 31.95 5.60 14.88
CA GLN A 449 31.58 4.89 13.66
C GLN A 449 30.37 5.53 12.96
N VAL A 450 29.35 5.96 13.71
CA VAL A 450 28.19 6.67 13.15
C VAL A 450 28.62 7.97 12.46
N ASN A 451 29.49 8.76 13.10
CA ASN A 451 29.98 10.02 12.53
C ASN A 451 30.80 9.78 11.25
N ALA A 452 31.67 8.77 11.26
CA ALA A 452 32.48 8.42 10.10
C ALA A 452 31.64 7.83 8.95
N ALA A 453 30.66 6.98 9.26
CA ALA A 453 29.74 6.41 8.28
C ALA A 453 28.85 7.50 7.65
N ALA A 454 28.33 8.45 8.44
CA ALA A 454 27.57 9.58 7.92
C ALA A 454 28.42 10.44 6.96
N THR A 455 29.66 10.74 7.35
CA THR A 455 30.63 11.46 6.51
C THR A 455 30.90 10.71 5.20
N ARG A 456 31.06 9.39 5.28
CA ARG A 456 31.32 8.54 4.12
C ARG A 456 30.12 8.47 3.17
N LEU A 457 28.90 8.31 3.69
CA LEU A 457 27.67 8.33 2.89
C LEU A 457 27.50 9.69 2.19
N HIS A 458 27.77 10.79 2.90
CA HIS A 458 27.76 12.12 2.30
C HIS A 458 28.76 12.26 1.14
N ALA A 459 29.99 11.73 1.31
CA ALA A 459 31.00 11.72 0.25
C ALA A 459 30.62 10.83 -0.95
N LEU A 460 29.81 9.78 -0.73
CA LEU A 460 29.25 8.93 -1.79
C LEU A 460 28.02 9.56 -2.47
N GLY A 461 27.61 10.76 -2.07
CA GLY A 461 26.57 11.55 -2.73
C GLY A 461 25.25 11.66 -1.97
N VAL A 462 25.09 10.99 -0.83
CA VAL A 462 23.85 11.05 -0.04
C VAL A 462 23.66 12.46 0.54
N ARG A 463 22.45 13.02 0.45
CA ARG A 463 22.06 14.35 0.96
C ARG A 463 20.86 14.25 1.91
N PRO A 464 20.61 15.28 2.74
CA PRO A 464 19.39 15.34 3.55
C PRO A 464 18.14 15.21 2.66
N GLY A 465 17.15 14.45 3.11
CA GLY A 465 15.92 14.13 2.36
C GLY A 465 16.05 12.96 1.38
N ASP A 466 17.28 12.51 1.04
CA ASP A 466 17.44 11.35 0.18
C ASP A 466 16.91 10.09 0.85
N ARG A 467 16.22 9.27 0.06
CA ARG A 467 15.74 7.96 0.47
C ARG A 467 16.86 6.93 0.35
N VAL A 468 17.25 6.32 1.46
CA VAL A 468 18.32 5.31 1.53
C VAL A 468 17.74 3.98 1.98
N ASN A 469 17.77 2.99 1.09
CA ASN A 469 17.41 1.62 1.45
C ASN A 469 18.62 0.86 2.02
N LEU A 470 18.41 0.16 3.13
CA LEU A 470 19.44 -0.61 3.83
C LEU A 470 19.15 -2.12 3.70
N MET A 471 19.90 -2.82 2.84
CA MET A 471 19.86 -4.27 2.66
C MET A 471 21.06 -4.92 3.34
N VAL A 472 21.12 -4.73 4.65
CA VAL A 472 22.22 -5.17 5.51
C VAL A 472 21.65 -6.07 6.61
N PRO A 473 22.26 -7.22 6.91
CA PRO A 473 21.83 -8.07 8.01
C PRO A 473 21.80 -7.31 9.34
N PRO A 474 20.91 -7.69 10.27
CA PRO A 474 20.88 -7.13 11.62
C PRO A 474 22.23 -7.29 12.33
N GLY A 475 22.58 -6.29 13.15
CA GLY A 475 23.84 -6.22 13.89
C GLY A 475 24.40 -4.80 13.92
N ALA A 476 25.60 -4.63 14.45
CA ALA A 476 26.25 -3.35 14.69
C ALA A 476 26.38 -2.48 13.42
N ARG A 477 26.57 -3.09 12.25
CA ARG A 477 26.65 -2.36 10.96
C ARG A 477 25.34 -1.73 10.54
N LEU A 478 24.23 -2.48 10.66
CA LEU A 478 22.92 -1.95 10.34
C LEU A 478 22.57 -0.81 11.31
N THR A 479 22.84 -1.00 12.62
CA THR A 479 22.68 0.05 13.64
C THR A 479 23.49 1.30 13.29
N THR A 480 24.77 1.15 12.95
CA THR A 480 25.65 2.26 12.55
C THR A 480 25.08 3.01 11.33
N LEU A 481 24.64 2.29 10.30
CA LEU A 481 24.08 2.89 9.08
C LEU A 481 22.75 3.61 9.32
N ILE A 482 21.88 3.06 10.16
CA ILE A 482 20.60 3.68 10.55
C ILE A 482 20.87 5.03 11.24
N TYR A 483 21.73 5.04 12.26
CA TYR A 483 22.04 6.25 13.01
C TYR A 483 22.83 7.26 12.15
N ALA A 484 23.67 6.79 11.22
CA ALA A 484 24.33 7.64 10.24
C ALA A 484 23.35 8.31 9.28
N CYS A 485 22.35 7.59 8.78
CA CYS A 485 21.29 8.16 7.92
C CYS A 485 20.45 9.18 8.69
N MET A 486 20.02 8.85 9.91
CA MET A 486 19.28 9.78 10.78
C MET A 486 20.09 11.05 11.08
N LYS A 487 21.41 10.90 11.33
CA LYS A 487 22.31 12.03 11.57
C LYS A 487 22.49 12.91 10.33
N LEU A 488 22.61 12.29 9.16
CA LEU A 488 22.71 13.00 7.88
C LEU A 488 21.40 13.73 7.51
N GLY A 489 20.27 13.27 8.03
CA GLY A 489 18.93 13.72 7.63
C GLY A 489 18.37 12.97 6.42
N ALA A 490 18.91 11.79 6.10
CA ALA A 490 18.39 10.90 5.07
C ALA A 490 17.18 10.11 5.59
N VAL A 491 16.27 9.74 4.68
CA VAL A 491 15.07 8.96 4.97
C VAL A 491 15.35 7.48 4.78
N ILE A 492 15.25 6.69 5.83
CA ILE A 492 15.55 5.25 5.77
C ILE A 492 14.36 4.51 5.15
N VAL A 493 14.61 3.71 4.10
CA VAL A 493 13.57 2.84 3.52
C VAL A 493 13.78 1.41 4.00
N VAL A 494 12.84 0.91 4.80
CA VAL A 494 12.87 -0.47 5.32
C VAL A 494 11.75 -1.28 4.67
N ALA A 495 12.17 -2.28 3.89
CA ALA A 495 11.28 -3.29 3.34
C ALA A 495 11.79 -4.67 3.75
N ASP A 496 10.96 -5.39 4.51
CA ASP A 496 11.33 -6.68 5.09
C ASP A 496 11.51 -7.76 4.01
N THR A 497 12.54 -8.59 4.13
CA THR A 497 12.82 -9.69 3.18
C THR A 497 11.73 -10.77 3.17
N GLY A 498 10.94 -10.88 4.23
CA GLY A 498 9.78 -11.75 4.33
C GLY A 498 8.60 -11.33 3.44
N LEU A 499 8.66 -10.18 2.76
CA LEU A 499 7.79 -9.86 1.62
C LEU A 499 8.02 -10.78 0.40
N GLY A 500 9.10 -11.57 0.42
CA GLY A 500 9.60 -12.30 -0.74
C GLY A 500 10.12 -11.36 -1.81
N ILE A 501 10.84 -11.91 -2.79
CA ILE A 501 11.43 -11.12 -3.88
C ILE A 501 10.40 -10.27 -4.64
N PRO A 502 9.19 -10.77 -4.98
CA PRO A 502 8.18 -9.96 -5.66
C PRO A 502 7.67 -8.79 -4.82
N GLY A 503 7.37 -9.02 -3.54
CA GLY A 503 6.89 -7.98 -2.62
C GLY A 503 7.96 -6.94 -2.32
N LEU A 504 9.20 -7.38 -2.10
CA LEU A 504 10.36 -6.52 -1.90
C LEU A 504 10.65 -5.64 -3.12
N THR A 505 10.59 -6.22 -4.33
CA THR A 505 10.76 -5.48 -5.58
C THR A 505 9.67 -4.43 -5.74
N ARG A 506 8.42 -4.76 -5.40
CA ARG A 506 7.30 -3.81 -5.46
C ARG A 506 7.51 -2.66 -4.48
N ALA A 507 7.91 -2.96 -3.25
CA ALA A 507 8.18 -1.97 -2.20
C ALA A 507 9.29 -1.01 -2.62
N LEU A 508 10.46 -1.52 -3.02
CA LEU A 508 11.58 -0.67 -3.43
C LEU A 508 11.28 0.18 -4.66
N LYS A 509 10.62 -0.40 -5.68
CA LYS A 509 10.19 0.38 -6.85
C LYS A 509 9.08 1.39 -6.53
N GLY A 510 8.33 1.20 -5.45
CA GLY A 510 7.33 2.15 -4.96
C GLY A 510 7.97 3.29 -4.16
N ALA A 511 8.92 2.95 -3.30
CA ALA A 511 9.64 3.89 -2.45
C ALA A 511 10.64 4.76 -3.21
N ASN A 512 11.13 4.28 -4.37
CA ASN A 512 12.12 4.95 -5.21
C ASN A 512 13.32 5.52 -4.43
N PRO A 513 14.07 4.70 -3.66
CA PRO A 513 15.26 5.15 -2.98
C PRO A 513 16.29 5.75 -3.96
N SER A 514 16.88 6.89 -3.59
CA SER A 514 18.04 7.49 -4.26
C SER A 514 19.29 6.61 -4.12
N PHE A 515 19.40 5.87 -3.01
CA PHE A 515 20.55 5.01 -2.69
C PHE A 515 20.12 3.66 -2.13
N LEU A 516 20.87 2.62 -2.46
CA LEU A 516 20.74 1.30 -1.88
C LEU A 516 22.09 0.85 -1.32
N VAL A 517 22.17 0.70 0.00
CA VAL A 517 23.35 0.18 0.71
C VAL A 517 23.12 -1.29 1.02
N GLY A 518 23.96 -2.20 0.53
CA GLY A 518 23.70 -3.63 0.72
C GLY A 518 24.90 -4.55 0.58
N ILE A 519 24.69 -5.80 1.00
CA ILE A 519 25.63 -6.92 0.81
C ILE A 519 25.64 -7.39 -0.66
N PRO A 520 26.67 -8.14 -1.12
CA PRO A 520 26.80 -8.55 -2.54
C PRO A 520 25.56 -9.22 -3.13
N ALA A 521 24.89 -10.08 -2.37
CA ALA A 521 23.65 -10.74 -2.80
C ALA A 521 22.52 -9.73 -3.06
N ALA A 522 22.35 -8.75 -2.17
CA ALA A 522 21.35 -7.70 -2.32
C ALA A 522 21.67 -6.77 -3.51
N LEU A 523 22.93 -6.40 -3.70
CA LEU A 523 23.37 -5.60 -4.85
C LEU A 523 23.16 -6.34 -6.19
N SER A 524 23.39 -7.66 -6.19
CA SER A 524 23.12 -8.51 -7.35
C SER A 524 21.62 -8.59 -7.67
N ALA A 525 20.78 -8.71 -6.64
CA ALA A 525 19.32 -8.66 -6.79
C ALA A 525 18.87 -7.28 -7.30
N ALA A 526 19.39 -6.19 -6.73
CA ALA A 526 19.09 -4.82 -7.13
C ALA A 526 19.40 -4.58 -8.61
N ARG A 527 20.56 -5.06 -9.09
CA ARG A 527 20.93 -4.98 -10.50
C ARG A 527 20.00 -5.82 -11.39
N THR A 528 19.76 -7.08 -11.02
CA THR A 528 18.99 -8.03 -11.85
C THR A 528 17.51 -7.65 -11.93
N LEU A 529 16.93 -7.17 -10.84
CA LEU A 529 15.51 -6.84 -10.72
C LEU A 529 15.21 -5.36 -10.99
N LEU A 530 16.25 -4.59 -11.35
CA LEU A 530 16.19 -3.16 -11.65
C LEU A 530 15.57 -2.37 -10.49
N TRP A 531 16.08 -2.60 -9.27
CA TRP A 531 15.73 -1.77 -8.12
C TRP A 531 16.39 -0.39 -8.29
N PRO A 532 15.66 0.70 -7.96
CA PRO A 532 16.15 2.06 -8.08
C PRO A 532 17.28 2.37 -7.09
N GLY A 533 18.03 3.43 -7.39
CA GLY A 533 19.05 4.00 -6.52
C GLY A 533 20.49 3.64 -6.90
N VAL A 534 21.41 4.53 -6.51
CA VAL A 534 22.85 4.30 -6.61
C VAL A 534 23.24 3.20 -5.62
N ARG A 535 23.91 2.17 -6.14
CA ARG A 535 24.32 1.00 -5.37
C ARG A 535 25.60 1.30 -4.59
N ILE A 536 25.56 1.13 -3.28
CA ILE A 536 26.69 1.28 -2.36
C ILE A 536 26.89 -0.06 -1.66
N SER A 537 28.12 -0.56 -1.62
CA SER A 537 28.41 -1.78 -0.88
C SER A 537 28.66 -1.48 0.60
N VAL A 538 28.32 -2.43 1.46
CA VAL A 538 28.69 -2.34 2.88
C VAL A 538 30.22 -2.41 3.01
N GLU A 539 30.85 -3.38 2.35
CA GLU A 539 32.31 -3.60 2.35
C GLU A 539 32.90 -3.48 0.94
N PRO A 540 34.22 -3.28 0.80
CA PRO A 540 34.87 -3.24 -0.51
C PRO A 540 34.71 -4.58 -1.23
N LEU A 541 34.46 -4.54 -2.55
CA LEU A 541 34.41 -5.75 -3.38
C LEU A 541 35.67 -5.79 -4.26
N GLY A 542 35.92 -6.94 -4.89
CA GLY A 542 36.96 -6.97 -5.93
C GLY A 542 36.60 -5.99 -7.05
N SER A 543 37.60 -5.31 -7.62
CA SER A 543 37.38 -4.27 -8.66
C SER A 543 36.50 -4.73 -9.84
N VAL A 544 36.61 -6.01 -10.21
CA VAL A 544 35.77 -6.65 -11.23
C VAL A 544 34.30 -6.72 -10.78
N GLN A 545 34.04 -7.10 -9.51
CA GLN A 545 32.70 -7.18 -8.95
C GLN A 545 32.07 -5.80 -8.78
N GLU A 546 32.84 -4.79 -8.34
CA GLU A 546 32.35 -3.41 -8.22
C GLU A 546 31.87 -2.88 -9.57
N LYS A 547 32.67 -3.08 -10.62
CA LYS A 547 32.30 -2.68 -11.99
C LYS A 547 31.11 -3.48 -12.51
N LEU A 548 31.05 -4.79 -12.26
CA LEU A 548 29.95 -5.65 -12.69
C LEU A 548 28.62 -5.25 -12.02
N LEU A 549 28.65 -4.99 -10.71
CA LEU A 549 27.48 -4.60 -9.93
C LEU A 549 27.14 -3.11 -10.05
N GLY A 550 28.06 -2.30 -10.58
CA GLY A 550 27.90 -0.85 -10.72
C GLY A 550 27.82 -0.17 -9.35
N VAL A 551 28.77 -0.51 -8.46
CA VAL A 551 28.84 0.02 -7.09
C VAL A 551 29.63 1.32 -7.10
N ALA A 552 29.09 2.39 -6.48
CA ALA A 552 29.74 3.69 -6.39
C ALA A 552 30.91 3.72 -5.37
N GLY A 553 30.88 2.82 -4.39
CA GLY A 553 31.92 2.61 -3.41
C GLY A 553 31.40 1.83 -2.21
N SER A 554 32.26 1.63 -1.21
CA SER A 554 31.90 1.00 0.06
C SER A 554 31.79 2.00 1.22
N VAL A 555 30.99 1.66 2.23
CA VAL A 555 30.90 2.43 3.49
C VAL A 555 31.99 2.04 4.48
N PHE A 556 32.27 0.75 4.63
CA PHE A 556 33.26 0.19 5.55
C PHE A 556 34.49 -0.31 4.79
N THR A 557 35.61 -0.48 5.50
CA THR A 557 36.80 -1.18 5.00
C THR A 557 36.59 -2.70 5.01
N ALA A 558 37.49 -3.43 4.35
CA ALA A 558 37.48 -4.89 4.44
C ALA A 558 37.74 -5.33 5.89
N PRO A 559 37.20 -6.49 6.32
CA PRO A 559 37.53 -7.07 7.61
C PRO A 559 39.02 -7.42 7.68
N SER A 560 39.57 -7.35 8.89
CA SER A 560 40.94 -7.74 9.19
C SER A 560 41.14 -9.25 9.06
N ALA A 561 42.40 -9.70 8.94
CA ALA A 561 42.73 -11.12 8.75
C ALA A 561 42.29 -12.03 9.92
N ASP A 562 42.10 -11.46 11.10
CA ASP A 562 41.58 -12.12 12.31
C ASP A 562 40.04 -12.17 12.36
N GLY A 563 39.35 -11.64 11.34
CA GLY A 563 37.89 -11.61 11.27
C GLY A 563 37.25 -10.37 11.88
N THR A 564 38.04 -9.43 12.43
CA THR A 564 37.50 -8.17 12.97
C THR A 564 36.81 -7.37 11.86
N PRO A 565 35.55 -6.93 12.04
CA PRO A 565 34.86 -6.11 11.04
C PRO A 565 35.61 -4.82 10.74
N GLY A 566 35.64 -4.43 9.45
CA GLY A 566 36.22 -3.16 9.05
C GLY A 566 35.45 -1.95 9.59
N ALA A 567 36.19 -0.88 9.91
CA ALA A 567 35.64 0.41 10.33
C ALA A 567 35.13 1.22 9.11
N PRO A 568 34.31 2.27 9.30
CA PRO A 568 33.94 3.17 8.21
C PRO A 568 35.17 3.73 7.49
N VAL A 569 35.11 3.84 6.16
CA VAL A 569 36.23 4.32 5.35
C VAL A 569 36.58 5.76 5.75
N PRO A 570 37.83 6.02 6.19
CA PRO A 570 38.25 7.38 6.56
C PRO A 570 38.05 8.34 5.40
N THR A 571 37.32 9.42 5.66
CA THR A 571 37.00 10.44 4.66
C THR A 571 37.55 11.77 5.18
N PRO A 572 38.49 12.42 4.47
CA PRO A 572 39.18 13.64 4.96
C PRO A 572 38.27 14.88 5.01
N THR A 573 36.98 14.74 4.70
CA THR A 573 36.00 15.82 4.72
C THR A 573 35.41 15.96 6.11
N VAL A 574 35.54 17.13 6.72
CA VAL A 574 34.75 17.47 7.92
C VAL A 574 33.40 17.97 7.44
N VAL A 575 32.34 17.23 7.79
CA VAL A 575 30.95 17.60 7.48
C VAL A 575 30.24 17.87 8.80
N GLU A 576 29.69 19.07 8.93
CA GLU A 576 28.78 19.37 10.03
C GLU A 576 27.36 18.98 9.61
N PHE A 577 26.73 18.09 10.37
CA PHE A 577 25.39 17.63 10.09
C PHE A 577 24.37 18.45 10.88
N PRO A 578 23.25 18.86 10.27
CA PRO A 578 22.22 19.61 10.98
C PRO A 578 21.61 18.78 12.11
N SER A 579 21.10 19.45 13.14
CA SER A 579 20.28 18.77 14.14
C SER A 579 19.00 18.22 13.50
N PRO A 580 18.50 17.04 13.91
CA PRO A 580 17.28 16.49 13.35
C PRO A 580 16.10 17.45 13.50
N VAL A 581 15.45 17.78 12.38
CA VAL A 581 14.22 18.57 12.36
C VAL A 581 13.05 17.66 12.77
N PRO A 582 12.24 18.00 13.78
CA PRO A 582 11.22 17.10 14.30
C PRO A 582 10.25 16.55 13.25
N ASP A 583 9.78 17.41 12.35
CA ASP A 583 8.74 17.06 11.37
C ASP A 583 9.31 16.65 10.00
N ALA A 584 10.64 16.49 9.90
CA ALA A 584 11.26 15.92 8.71
C ALA A 584 11.03 14.40 8.66
N ASP A 585 10.80 13.88 7.46
CA ASP A 585 10.74 12.43 7.20
C ASP A 585 12.03 11.76 7.70
N ALA A 586 11.89 10.65 8.42
CA ALA A 586 12.98 9.87 8.99
C ALA A 586 13.01 8.44 8.45
N ALA A 587 11.83 7.85 8.21
CA ALA A 587 11.74 6.51 7.67
C ALA A 587 10.48 6.27 6.83
N VAL A 588 10.58 5.36 5.87
CA VAL A 588 9.45 4.72 5.17
C VAL A 588 9.51 3.23 5.49
N LEU A 589 8.54 2.75 6.27
CA LEU A 589 8.44 1.36 6.70
C LEU A 589 7.33 0.65 5.92
N TYR A 590 7.64 -0.49 5.30
CA TYR A 590 6.63 -1.22 4.53
C TYR A 590 5.81 -2.20 5.38
N THR A 591 4.49 -2.17 5.20
CA THR A 591 3.57 -3.14 5.82
C THR A 591 3.78 -4.54 5.25
N SER A 592 3.20 -5.54 5.93
CA SER A 592 3.35 -6.94 5.55
C SER A 592 2.75 -7.27 4.17
N GLY A 593 1.72 -6.56 3.72
CA GLY A 593 1.06 -6.88 2.46
C GLY A 593 0.39 -8.27 2.46
N SER A 594 -0.06 -8.74 3.62
CA SER A 594 -0.77 -10.02 3.76
C SER A 594 -2.23 -9.95 3.33
N THR A 595 -2.85 -8.77 3.41
CA THR A 595 -4.25 -8.50 3.04
C THR A 595 -4.36 -7.67 1.74
N GLY A 596 -3.26 -7.53 1.00
CA GLY A 596 -3.17 -6.66 -0.18
C GLY A 596 -1.73 -6.22 -0.46
N PRO A 597 -1.49 -5.30 -1.39
CA PRO A 597 -0.15 -4.77 -1.63
C PRO A 597 0.46 -4.14 -0.36
N ALA A 598 1.76 -4.35 -0.14
CA ALA A 598 2.49 -3.69 0.94
C ALA A 598 2.44 -2.17 0.79
N LYS A 599 2.17 -1.46 1.89
CA LYS A 599 1.98 -0.01 1.94
C LYS A 599 3.22 0.62 2.58
N GLY A 600 3.72 1.72 2.01
CA GLY A 600 4.81 2.49 2.63
C GLY A 600 4.25 3.43 3.68
N VAL A 601 4.72 3.32 4.92
CA VAL A 601 4.30 4.13 6.07
C VAL A 601 5.40 5.13 6.38
N VAL A 602 5.11 6.43 6.28
CA VAL A 602 6.08 7.49 6.54
C VAL A 602 6.07 7.89 8.01
N TYR A 603 7.25 7.89 8.61
CA TYR A 603 7.53 8.37 9.95
C TYR A 603 8.41 9.61 9.89
N THR A 604 8.06 10.63 10.67
CA THR A 604 8.91 11.78 10.97
C THR A 604 9.86 11.48 12.12
N GLN A 605 10.88 12.32 12.31
CA GLN A 605 11.77 12.25 13.48
C GLN A 605 10.98 12.28 14.81
N ARG A 606 9.92 13.11 14.88
CA ARG A 606 9.02 13.23 16.03
C ARG A 606 8.29 11.93 16.33
N GLN A 607 7.80 11.22 15.32
CA GLN A 607 7.06 9.97 15.53
C GLN A 607 7.98 8.83 15.98
N LEU A 608 9.21 8.76 15.44
CA LEU A 608 10.21 7.80 15.93
C LEU A 608 10.60 8.09 17.39
N ALA A 609 10.77 9.37 17.75
CA ALA A 609 11.00 9.76 19.13
C ALA A 609 9.81 9.41 20.04
N GLY A 610 8.58 9.66 19.58
CA GLY A 610 7.36 9.24 20.28
C GLY A 610 7.29 7.73 20.50
N MET A 611 7.76 6.93 19.55
CA MET A 611 7.78 5.46 19.66
C MET A 611 8.75 5.03 20.76
N ARG A 612 9.96 5.61 20.78
CA ARG A 612 10.93 5.41 21.87
C ARG A 612 10.30 5.76 23.21
N ASP A 613 9.64 6.92 23.31
CA ASP A 613 9.07 7.40 24.57
C ASP A 613 7.91 6.52 25.04
N ALA A 614 7.04 6.07 24.13
CA ALA A 614 5.96 5.13 24.45
C ALA A 614 6.52 3.82 25.02
N ILE A 615 7.55 3.25 24.39
CA ILE A 615 8.19 2.01 24.86
C ILE A 615 8.89 2.23 26.20
N ALA A 616 9.67 3.30 26.33
CA ALA A 616 10.43 3.58 27.55
C ALA A 616 9.51 3.73 28.77
N ASN A 617 8.44 4.51 28.64
CA ASN A 617 7.53 4.81 29.74
C ASN A 617 6.55 3.67 30.04
N THR A 618 6.21 2.83 29.07
CA THR A 618 5.29 1.70 29.29
C THR A 618 5.97 0.54 29.99
N TYR A 619 7.21 0.20 29.59
CA TYR A 619 7.92 -0.96 30.14
C TYR A 619 8.99 -0.60 31.17
N GLY A 620 9.18 0.70 31.46
CA GLY A 620 10.15 1.15 32.46
C GLY A 620 11.61 0.94 32.05
N PHE A 621 11.93 1.05 30.75
CA PHE A 621 13.33 0.93 30.30
C PHE A 621 14.18 2.05 30.90
N ALA A 622 15.29 1.69 31.51
CA ALA A 622 16.27 2.62 32.03
C ALA A 622 17.54 2.61 31.15
N PRO A 623 18.24 3.76 31.01
CA PRO A 623 19.57 3.76 30.41
C PRO A 623 20.50 2.78 31.14
N GLY A 624 21.21 1.94 30.38
CA GLY A 624 22.04 0.86 30.91
C GLY A 624 21.35 -0.50 31.05
N SER A 625 20.04 -0.62 30.77
CA SER A 625 19.38 -1.91 30.62
C SER A 625 20.00 -2.72 29.47
N GLY A 626 20.14 -4.03 29.64
CA GLY A 626 20.48 -4.95 28.55
C GLY A 626 19.23 -5.40 27.79
N LEU A 627 19.22 -5.21 26.47
CA LEU A 627 18.14 -5.57 25.54
C LEU A 627 18.60 -6.61 24.51
N VAL A 628 18.00 -7.80 24.54
CA VAL A 628 18.13 -8.79 23.45
C VAL A 628 17.11 -8.47 22.37
N ALA A 629 17.59 -8.01 21.21
CA ALA A 629 16.77 -7.70 20.05
C ALA A 629 16.64 -8.93 19.12
N GLY A 630 15.85 -9.91 19.55
CA GLY A 630 15.41 -11.06 18.73
C GLY A 630 14.35 -10.71 17.68
N PHE A 631 14.16 -9.42 17.39
CA PHE A 631 13.32 -8.92 16.31
C PHE A 631 13.99 -7.68 15.70
N ALA A 632 14.50 -7.82 14.47
CA ALA A 632 15.43 -6.86 13.85
C ALA A 632 14.94 -5.39 13.79
N PRO A 633 13.64 -5.09 13.55
CA PRO A 633 13.16 -3.71 13.58
C PRO A 633 13.26 -3.02 14.94
N PHE A 634 13.54 -3.75 16.03
CA PHE A 634 13.70 -3.18 17.37
C PHE A 634 15.16 -3.07 17.81
N ALA A 635 16.12 -3.64 17.05
CA ALA A 635 17.55 -3.46 17.31
C ALA A 635 17.97 -1.97 17.24
N LEU A 636 17.27 -1.18 16.41
CA LEU A 636 17.41 0.28 16.31
C LEU A 636 16.93 1.06 17.54
N LEU A 637 16.10 0.49 18.41
CA LEU A 637 15.61 1.15 19.62
C LEU A 637 16.60 1.07 20.79
N GLY A 638 17.47 0.06 20.83
CA GLY A 638 18.44 -0.12 21.91
C GLY A 638 19.26 1.14 22.18
N PRO A 639 20.04 1.65 21.19
CA PRO A 639 20.82 2.84 21.40
C PRO A 639 19.98 4.10 21.68
N ALA A 640 18.78 4.21 21.13
CA ALA A 640 17.87 5.34 21.35
C ALA A 640 17.31 5.36 22.77
N LEU A 641 17.12 4.19 23.39
CA LEU A 641 16.71 4.01 24.78
C LEU A 641 17.89 4.17 25.76
N GLY A 642 19.13 4.31 25.26
CA GLY A 642 20.32 4.28 26.11
C GLY A 642 20.64 2.88 26.64
N ALA A 643 20.09 1.82 26.03
CA ALA A 643 20.24 0.43 26.42
C ALA A 643 21.39 -0.24 25.67
N THR A 644 22.11 -1.15 26.34
CA THR A 644 23.05 -2.04 25.67
C THR A 644 22.26 -3.08 24.88
N SER A 645 22.50 -3.19 23.59
CA SER A 645 21.73 -4.09 22.72
C SER A 645 22.57 -5.24 22.18
N VAL A 646 21.96 -6.43 22.09
CA VAL A 646 22.54 -7.59 21.41
C VAL A 646 21.54 -8.16 20.41
N THR A 647 22.03 -8.57 19.24
CA THR A 647 21.22 -9.37 18.30
C THR A 647 21.62 -10.84 18.46
N PRO A 648 20.70 -11.75 18.84
CA PRO A 648 21.02 -13.18 18.92
C PRO A 648 21.27 -13.75 17.53
N THR A 649 22.07 -14.81 17.43
CA THR A 649 22.27 -15.50 16.15
C THR A 649 20.98 -16.17 15.71
N MET A 650 20.34 -15.61 14.68
CA MET A 650 19.15 -16.16 14.06
C MET A 650 19.02 -15.68 12.60
N ASP A 651 18.38 -16.51 11.78
CA ASP A 651 17.91 -16.06 10.47
C ASP A 651 16.57 -15.33 10.65
N VAL A 652 16.56 -14.01 10.43
CA VAL A 652 15.34 -13.20 10.53
C VAL A 652 14.24 -13.62 9.55
N THR A 653 14.60 -14.27 8.44
CA THR A 653 13.64 -14.81 7.46
C THR A 653 13.08 -16.17 7.87
N ARG A 654 13.72 -16.82 8.86
CA ARG A 654 13.28 -18.10 9.45
C ARG A 654 13.41 -18.02 10.97
N PRO A 655 12.56 -17.25 11.68
CA PRO A 655 12.68 -17.01 13.12
C PRO A 655 12.74 -18.29 13.98
N LYS A 656 12.20 -19.40 13.47
CA LYS A 656 12.32 -20.75 14.06
C LYS A 656 13.76 -21.26 14.21
N THR A 657 14.77 -20.58 13.69
CA THR A 657 16.18 -20.96 13.91
C THR A 657 16.72 -20.49 15.26
N LEU A 658 16.03 -19.60 15.99
CA LEU A 658 16.49 -19.15 17.29
C LEU A 658 16.34 -20.29 18.32
N THR A 659 17.47 -20.77 18.85
CA THR A 659 17.49 -21.80 19.90
C THR A 659 17.50 -21.16 21.29
N ALA A 660 17.14 -21.94 22.31
CA ALA A 660 17.25 -21.51 23.69
C ALA A 660 18.69 -21.13 24.06
N SER A 661 19.66 -21.94 23.63
CA SER A 661 21.09 -21.71 23.86
C SER A 661 21.56 -20.37 23.27
N ALA A 662 21.20 -20.07 22.02
CA ALA A 662 21.58 -18.80 21.37
C ALA A 662 20.93 -17.59 22.05
N LEU A 663 19.65 -17.70 22.44
CA LEU A 663 18.98 -16.62 23.18
C LEU A 663 19.62 -16.38 24.55
N ALA A 664 19.90 -17.46 25.30
CA ALA A 664 20.48 -17.36 26.64
C ALA A 664 21.91 -16.84 26.62
N SER A 665 22.72 -17.25 25.64
CA SER A 665 24.08 -16.74 25.47
C SER A 665 24.10 -15.27 25.09
N ALA A 666 23.17 -14.83 24.23
CA ALA A 666 22.98 -13.41 23.93
C ALA A 666 22.57 -12.63 25.19
N ALA A 667 21.62 -13.15 25.98
CA ALA A 667 21.21 -12.55 27.25
C ALA A 667 22.38 -12.45 28.24
N ALA A 668 23.22 -13.48 28.33
CA ALA A 668 24.41 -13.49 29.18
C ALA A 668 25.46 -12.45 28.75
N ALA A 669 25.66 -12.27 27.45
CA ALA A 669 26.69 -11.38 26.89
C ALA A 669 26.50 -9.90 27.27
N ILE A 670 25.29 -9.49 27.62
CA ILE A 670 24.96 -8.08 27.97
C ILE A 670 24.22 -7.93 29.29
N ASP A 671 24.15 -8.99 30.11
CA ASP A 671 23.36 -9.03 31.35
C ASP A 671 21.90 -8.56 31.12
N ALA A 672 21.23 -9.19 30.15
CA ALA A 672 19.96 -8.72 29.65
C ALA A 672 18.84 -8.71 30.71
N SER A 673 18.21 -7.56 30.86
CA SER A 673 16.98 -7.38 31.62
C SER A 673 15.73 -7.53 30.76
N VAL A 674 15.85 -7.32 29.44
CA VAL A 674 14.72 -7.37 28.52
C VAL A 674 15.04 -8.24 27.31
N VAL A 675 14.09 -9.07 26.92
CA VAL A 675 14.13 -9.85 25.68
C VAL A 675 12.95 -9.43 24.80
N PHE A 676 13.22 -9.14 23.53
CA PHE A 676 12.18 -8.99 22.52
C PHE A 676 12.34 -10.09 21.48
N ALA A 677 11.35 -10.96 21.30
CA ALA A 677 11.38 -11.98 20.24
C ALA A 677 9.99 -12.23 19.63
N SER A 678 9.95 -12.63 18.36
CA SER A 678 8.68 -13.00 17.70
C SER A 678 8.07 -14.29 18.28
N PRO A 679 6.75 -14.50 18.22
CA PRO A 679 6.11 -15.72 18.70
C PRO A 679 6.70 -16.99 18.06
N ALA A 680 6.97 -16.95 16.76
CA ALA A 680 7.56 -18.08 16.02
C ALA A 680 8.98 -18.45 16.50
N ALA A 681 9.77 -17.46 16.93
CA ALA A 681 11.08 -17.70 17.52
C ALA A 681 10.95 -18.33 18.92
N LEU A 682 10.03 -17.81 19.74
CA LEU A 682 9.80 -18.30 21.10
C LEU A 682 9.29 -19.75 21.15
N VAL A 683 8.51 -20.19 20.16
CA VAL A 683 8.13 -21.61 20.02
C VAL A 683 9.36 -22.50 19.96
N ASN A 684 10.36 -22.16 19.13
CA ASN A 684 11.56 -22.96 18.99
C ASN A 684 12.48 -22.87 20.21
N VAL A 685 12.54 -21.70 20.85
CA VAL A 685 13.25 -21.51 22.13
C VAL A 685 12.69 -22.45 23.20
N VAL A 686 11.36 -22.53 23.35
CA VAL A 686 10.75 -23.48 24.30
C VAL A 686 11.05 -24.92 23.90
N ALA A 687 10.96 -25.26 22.61
CA ALA A 687 11.22 -26.62 22.12
C ALA A 687 12.67 -27.09 22.32
N THR A 688 13.63 -26.15 22.44
CA THR A 688 15.07 -26.43 22.62
C THR A 688 15.55 -26.13 24.04
N ALA A 689 14.64 -25.88 24.99
CA ALA A 689 14.99 -25.47 26.36
C ALA A 689 15.77 -26.53 27.15
N ASP A 690 15.73 -27.80 26.74
CA ASP A 690 16.49 -28.89 27.36
C ASP A 690 18.00 -28.80 27.07
N GLU A 691 18.41 -28.03 26.06
CA GLU A 691 19.82 -27.81 25.68
C GLU A 691 20.55 -26.85 26.64
N LEU A 692 19.81 -26.13 27.50
CA LEU A 692 20.37 -25.08 28.35
C LEU A 692 21.22 -25.63 29.50
N ASN A 693 22.45 -25.13 29.60
CA ASN A 693 23.32 -25.35 30.75
C ASN A 693 22.95 -24.44 31.96
N ALA A 694 23.62 -24.65 33.09
CA ALA A 694 23.32 -23.92 34.33
C ALA A 694 23.56 -22.39 34.22
N GLU A 695 24.62 -21.97 33.54
CA GLU A 695 24.95 -20.55 33.35
C GLU A 695 23.92 -19.85 32.46
N GLN A 696 23.50 -20.51 31.38
CA GLN A 696 22.48 -20.02 30.48
C GLN A 696 21.11 -19.90 31.16
N ARG A 697 20.73 -20.89 32.00
CA ARG A 697 19.52 -20.79 32.84
C ARG A 697 19.62 -19.62 33.82
N ALA A 698 20.78 -19.42 34.44
CA ALA A 698 21.01 -18.30 35.34
C ALA A 698 20.91 -16.95 34.62
N ALA A 699 21.38 -16.84 33.37
CA ALA A 699 21.24 -15.64 32.55
C ALA A 699 19.77 -15.35 32.22
N LEU A 700 18.99 -16.35 31.79
CA LEU A 700 17.56 -16.18 31.51
C LEU A 700 16.76 -15.81 32.77
N ALA A 701 17.16 -16.30 33.95
CA ALA A 701 16.54 -15.94 35.22
C ALA A 701 16.74 -14.46 35.60
N LYS A 702 17.68 -13.72 34.99
CA LYS A 702 17.85 -12.28 35.22
C LYS A 702 16.91 -11.41 34.37
N VAL A 703 16.31 -11.97 33.34
CA VAL A 703 15.35 -11.27 32.48
C VAL A 703 14.13 -10.89 33.32
N GLN A 704 13.76 -9.61 33.27
CA GLN A 704 12.63 -9.02 33.98
C GLN A 704 11.43 -8.78 33.07
N THR A 705 11.66 -8.65 31.76
CA THR A 705 10.59 -8.41 30.78
C THR A 705 10.84 -9.20 29.51
N VAL A 706 9.81 -9.91 29.04
CA VAL A 706 9.80 -10.49 27.69
C VAL A 706 8.70 -9.83 26.89
N LEU A 707 9.06 -9.19 25.79
CA LEU A 707 8.15 -8.60 24.83
C LEU A 707 8.02 -9.52 23.62
N SER A 708 6.78 -9.77 23.18
CA SER A 708 6.55 -10.51 21.96
C SER A 708 5.34 -9.99 21.19
N ALA A 709 5.56 -9.63 19.92
CA ALA A 709 4.59 -8.93 19.10
C ALA A 709 4.53 -9.51 17.67
N GLY A 710 3.54 -9.06 16.90
CA GLY A 710 3.38 -9.38 15.47
C GLY A 710 2.37 -10.50 15.17
N ALA A 711 2.02 -11.32 16.16
CA ALA A 711 0.92 -12.28 16.11
C ALA A 711 0.43 -12.62 17.53
N PRO A 712 -0.83 -13.09 17.69
CA PRO A 712 -1.31 -13.63 18.96
C PRO A 712 -0.42 -14.77 19.48
N ILE A 713 -0.24 -14.83 20.81
CA ILE A 713 0.54 -15.87 21.48
C ILE A 713 -0.42 -16.76 22.27
N PRO A 714 -0.45 -18.08 21.99
CA PRO A 714 -1.27 -19.00 22.76
C PRO A 714 -0.85 -19.02 24.24
N VAL A 715 -1.82 -19.07 25.14
CA VAL A 715 -1.61 -19.18 26.60
C VAL A 715 -0.64 -20.33 26.97
N PRO A 716 -0.74 -21.55 26.39
CA PRO A 716 0.20 -22.62 26.72
C PRO A 716 1.68 -22.29 26.41
N LEU A 717 1.93 -21.45 25.39
CA LEU A 717 3.28 -21.00 25.08
C LEU A 717 3.79 -19.98 26.11
N LEU A 718 2.92 -19.08 26.58
CA LEU A 718 3.25 -18.15 27.66
C LEU A 718 3.53 -18.88 28.97
N GLU A 719 2.77 -19.93 29.29
CA GLU A 719 3.02 -20.79 30.46
C GLU A 719 4.41 -21.44 30.38
N ALA A 720 4.74 -22.06 29.25
CA ALA A 720 6.04 -22.70 29.05
C ALA A 720 7.20 -21.68 29.08
N LEU A 721 7.01 -20.49 28.52
CA LEU A 721 7.99 -19.41 28.61
C LEU A 721 8.18 -18.91 30.04
N SER A 722 7.11 -18.80 30.83
CA SER A 722 7.22 -18.35 32.23
C SER A 722 8.12 -19.26 33.06
N ALA A 723 8.12 -20.57 32.77
CA ALA A 723 9.04 -21.52 33.42
C ALA A 723 10.51 -21.33 33.01
N LEU A 724 10.75 -20.82 31.79
CA LEU A 724 12.08 -20.58 31.25
C LEU A 724 12.70 -19.27 31.75
N VAL A 725 11.88 -18.25 31.95
CA VAL A 725 12.24 -16.91 32.45
C VAL A 725 11.44 -16.59 33.72
N PRO A 726 11.69 -17.27 34.85
CA PRO A 726 10.80 -17.28 36.01
C PRO A 726 10.62 -15.93 36.72
N ASN A 727 11.50 -14.97 36.47
CA ASN A 727 11.44 -13.62 37.06
C ASN A 727 10.91 -12.57 36.08
N ALA A 728 10.54 -12.96 34.85
CA ALA A 728 10.09 -12.03 33.84
C ALA A 728 8.57 -11.85 33.85
N SER A 729 8.13 -10.61 33.67
CA SER A 729 6.78 -10.33 33.18
C SER A 729 6.75 -10.55 31.66
N LEU A 730 5.81 -11.36 31.19
CA LEU A 730 5.61 -11.62 29.76
C LEU A 730 4.55 -10.67 29.23
N HIS A 731 4.85 -9.96 28.14
CA HIS A 731 3.99 -8.94 27.55
C HIS A 731 3.77 -9.20 26.06
N THR A 732 2.54 -9.01 25.60
CA THR A 732 2.14 -9.21 24.21
C THR A 732 1.51 -7.96 23.61
N PRO A 733 2.31 -6.94 23.26
CA PRO A 733 1.77 -5.69 22.76
C PRO A 733 1.16 -5.82 21.37
N TYR A 734 0.07 -5.08 21.16
CA TYR A 734 -0.60 -4.96 19.88
C TYR A 734 -0.27 -3.64 19.20
N GLY A 735 -0.21 -3.68 17.88
CA GLY A 735 -0.05 -2.53 17.02
C GLY A 735 0.15 -2.95 15.58
N MET A 736 0.35 -1.96 14.73
CA MET A 736 0.51 -2.10 13.29
C MET A 736 1.73 -1.31 12.83
N THR A 737 2.16 -1.47 11.58
CA THR A 737 3.30 -0.70 11.05
C THR A 737 3.05 0.80 11.14
N GLU A 738 1.79 1.23 11.12
CA GLU A 738 1.32 2.60 11.28
C GLU A 738 1.40 3.15 12.71
N GLY A 739 1.53 2.28 13.71
CA GLY A 739 1.67 2.66 15.12
C GLY A 739 1.91 1.43 15.97
N LEU A 740 3.11 1.29 16.52
CA LEU A 740 3.50 0.15 17.35
C LEU A 740 4.39 0.61 18.51
N PRO A 741 4.11 0.24 19.77
CA PRO A 741 2.89 -0.43 20.26
C PRO A 741 1.71 0.54 20.45
N VAL A 742 0.47 0.06 20.36
CA VAL A 742 -0.77 0.83 20.67
C VAL A 742 -1.32 0.42 22.03
N THR A 743 -1.41 -0.88 22.27
CA THR A 743 -1.83 -1.45 23.55
C THR A 743 -0.83 -2.48 24.04
N ASP A 744 -0.88 -2.77 25.33
CA ASP A 744 -0.10 -3.81 25.97
C ASP A 744 -0.94 -4.62 26.95
N VAL A 745 -0.61 -5.91 27.04
CA VAL A 745 -1.20 -6.85 27.99
C VAL A 745 -0.12 -7.77 28.54
N SER A 746 -0.11 -7.96 29.85
CA SER A 746 0.76 -8.94 30.49
C SER A 746 0.10 -10.32 30.54
N PHE A 747 0.90 -11.37 30.67
CA PHE A 747 0.37 -12.73 30.81
C PHE A 747 -0.57 -12.88 32.02
N GLU A 748 -0.29 -12.18 33.13
CA GLU A 748 -1.18 -12.17 34.28
C GLU A 748 -2.52 -11.48 33.96
N MET A 749 -2.50 -10.37 33.21
CA MET A 749 -3.72 -9.72 32.76
C MET A 749 -4.53 -10.61 31.80
N ILE A 750 -3.89 -11.38 30.92
CA ILE A 750 -4.57 -12.35 30.06
C ILE A 750 -5.30 -13.40 30.92
N ARG A 751 -4.62 -13.96 31.93
CA ARG A 751 -5.23 -14.94 32.83
C ARG A 751 -6.39 -14.35 33.62
N GLN A 752 -6.24 -13.13 34.11
CA GLN A 752 -7.30 -12.40 34.78
C GLN A 752 -8.51 -12.20 33.86
N ALA A 753 -8.29 -11.73 32.63
CA ALA A 753 -9.35 -11.49 31.65
C ALA A 753 -10.13 -12.79 31.32
N ILE A 754 -9.42 -13.90 31.13
CA ILE A 754 -10.04 -15.22 30.91
C ILE A 754 -10.87 -15.64 32.12
N ALA A 755 -10.35 -15.44 33.34
CA ALA A 755 -11.07 -15.79 34.57
C ALA A 755 -12.32 -14.93 34.79
N GLU A 756 -12.31 -13.67 34.35
CA GLU A 756 -13.45 -12.75 34.46
C GLU A 756 -14.53 -13.04 33.41
N GLY A 757 -14.14 -13.48 32.20
CA GLY A 757 -15.04 -13.84 31.10
C GLY A 757 -15.60 -15.25 31.15
N THR A 758 -15.10 -16.11 32.05
CA THR A 758 -15.59 -17.48 32.22
C THR A 758 -16.48 -17.60 33.47
N PRO A 759 -17.52 -18.47 33.45
CA PRO A 759 -18.34 -18.69 34.64
C PRO A 759 -17.50 -19.18 35.82
N ASN A 760 -17.59 -18.50 36.96
CA ASN A 760 -16.93 -18.90 38.19
C ASN A 760 -17.62 -20.14 38.81
N ALA A 761 -17.15 -20.60 39.98
CA ALA A 761 -17.73 -21.76 40.66
C ALA A 761 -19.23 -21.61 41.03
N ALA A 762 -19.75 -20.38 41.09
CA ALA A 762 -21.16 -20.06 41.30
C ALA A 762 -21.96 -19.91 39.99
N GLY A 763 -21.31 -20.04 38.83
CA GLY A 763 -21.91 -19.86 37.50
C GLY A 763 -22.03 -18.40 37.06
N GLU A 764 -21.44 -17.46 37.80
CA GLU A 764 -21.47 -16.03 37.48
C GLU A 764 -20.29 -15.66 36.57
N VAL A 765 -20.54 -14.85 35.53
CA VAL A 765 -19.51 -14.24 34.68
C VAL A 765 -19.29 -12.81 35.18
N LEU A 766 -18.05 -12.48 35.58
CA LEU A 766 -17.74 -11.18 36.18
C LEU A 766 -17.70 -10.06 35.13
N ASP A 767 -17.15 -10.36 33.96
CA ASP A 767 -17.11 -9.47 32.81
C ASP A 767 -17.63 -10.21 31.57
N PRO A 768 -18.91 -10.03 31.20
CA PRO A 768 -19.48 -10.74 30.05
C PRO A 768 -18.86 -10.34 28.71
N PHE A 769 -18.07 -9.27 28.67
CA PHE A 769 -17.38 -8.78 27.48
C PHE A 769 -15.93 -9.24 27.42
N ALA A 770 -15.40 -9.93 28.43
CA ALA A 770 -14.04 -10.45 28.40
C ALA A 770 -13.94 -11.76 27.57
N ARG A 771 -14.37 -11.72 26.30
CA ARG A 771 -14.49 -12.88 25.40
C ARG A 771 -14.52 -12.46 23.91
N ASP A 772 -14.83 -13.41 23.02
CA ASP A 772 -15.10 -13.20 21.59
C ASP A 772 -13.95 -12.59 20.75
N GLY A 773 -12.73 -12.50 21.31
CA GLY A 773 -11.55 -11.97 20.61
C GLY A 773 -10.21 -12.30 21.27
N VAL A 774 -9.14 -11.70 20.76
CA VAL A 774 -7.82 -11.72 21.40
C VAL A 774 -7.68 -10.50 22.30
N CYS A 775 -7.58 -10.70 23.62
CA CYS A 775 -7.30 -9.61 24.56
C CYS A 775 -5.89 -9.05 24.31
N VAL A 776 -5.83 -7.75 24.00
CA VAL A 776 -4.58 -7.01 23.76
C VAL A 776 -4.37 -5.88 24.77
N GLY A 777 -5.20 -5.84 25.82
CA GLY A 777 -5.01 -5.05 27.03
C GLY A 777 -5.26 -3.55 26.86
N PHE A 778 -4.46 -2.74 27.55
CA PHE A 778 -4.71 -1.31 27.71
C PHE A 778 -3.84 -0.47 26.79
N ALA A 779 -4.29 0.74 26.47
CA ALA A 779 -3.48 1.70 25.73
C ALA A 779 -2.14 1.98 26.42
N VAL A 780 -1.05 1.98 25.63
CA VAL A 780 0.30 2.29 26.13
C VAL A 780 0.45 3.78 26.43
N TYR A 781 1.59 4.15 27.03
CA TYR A 781 1.88 5.55 27.35
C TYR A 781 1.66 6.50 26.14
N GLY A 782 0.81 7.51 26.33
CA GLY A 782 0.47 8.51 25.32
C GLY A 782 -0.51 8.06 24.23
N ALA A 783 -0.84 6.77 24.16
CA ALA A 783 -1.82 6.24 23.22
C ALA A 783 -3.25 6.34 23.78
N ALA A 784 -4.21 6.35 22.87
CA ALA A 784 -5.64 6.23 23.16
C ALA A 784 -6.32 5.35 22.12
N VAL A 785 -7.36 4.65 22.54
CA VAL A 785 -8.17 3.75 21.73
C VAL A 785 -9.64 4.14 21.85
N ALA A 786 -10.37 4.12 20.75
CA ALA A 786 -11.82 4.25 20.70
C ALA A 786 -12.40 3.26 19.68
N ILE A 787 -13.71 3.01 19.76
CA ILE A 787 -14.41 2.13 18.82
C ILE A 787 -15.37 2.95 17.96
N ALA A 788 -15.34 2.75 16.64
CA ALA A 788 -16.39 3.20 15.73
C ALA A 788 -17.35 2.02 15.47
N PRO A 789 -18.57 2.03 16.05
CA PRO A 789 -19.48 0.88 16.00
C PRO A 789 -19.75 0.35 14.60
N LEU A 790 -19.82 -0.98 14.46
CA LEU A 790 -20.26 -1.62 13.22
C LEU A 790 -21.77 -1.47 13.02
N LEU A 791 -22.17 -1.10 11.81
CA LEU A 791 -23.56 -1.00 11.37
C LEU A 791 -23.99 -2.30 10.67
N GLN A 792 -25.30 -2.51 10.51
CA GLN A 792 -25.88 -3.74 9.94
C GLN A 792 -25.47 -4.02 8.49
N ASP A 793 -25.05 -2.99 7.75
CA ASP A 793 -24.55 -3.10 6.38
C ASP A 793 -23.03 -3.34 6.30
N GLY A 794 -22.35 -3.47 7.45
CA GLY A 794 -20.91 -3.64 7.56
C GLY A 794 -20.10 -2.36 7.54
N SER A 795 -20.75 -1.20 7.37
CA SER A 795 -20.08 0.10 7.50
C SER A 795 -19.85 0.45 8.97
N VAL A 796 -19.09 1.51 9.22
CA VAL A 796 -18.77 1.99 10.57
C VAL A 796 -19.47 3.32 10.84
N ALA A 797 -19.97 3.49 12.05
CA ALA A 797 -20.59 4.74 12.48
C ALA A 797 -19.55 5.87 12.61
N SER A 798 -19.97 7.11 12.42
CA SER A 798 -19.11 8.29 12.60
C SER A 798 -18.88 8.66 14.07
N GLU A 799 -19.79 8.28 14.96
CA GLU A 799 -19.68 8.55 16.39
C GLU A 799 -18.82 7.49 17.07
N LEU A 800 -17.80 7.94 17.81
CA LEU A 800 -16.90 7.07 18.55
C LEU A 800 -17.49 6.75 19.92
N THR A 801 -17.25 5.53 20.40
CA THR A 801 -17.66 5.08 21.73
C THR A 801 -16.51 4.43 22.50
N HIS A 802 -16.67 4.42 23.83
CA HIS A 802 -15.86 3.65 24.77
C HIS A 802 -16.73 2.71 25.61
N GLU A 803 -18.00 2.53 25.23
CA GLU A 803 -18.92 1.63 25.93
C GLU A 803 -18.46 0.17 25.79
N PRO A 804 -18.38 -0.58 26.91
CA PRO A 804 -18.02 -1.99 26.87
C PRO A 804 -18.96 -2.83 26.00
N GLY A 805 -18.40 -3.81 25.30
CA GLY A 805 -19.16 -4.78 24.48
C GLY A 805 -19.67 -4.25 23.14
N VAL A 806 -19.43 -2.99 22.79
CA VAL A 806 -19.76 -2.48 21.46
C VAL A 806 -18.65 -2.87 20.48
N THR A 807 -18.97 -3.77 19.55
CA THR A 807 -18.06 -4.17 18.47
C THR A 807 -18.03 -3.11 17.36
N GLY A 808 -16.82 -2.75 16.93
CA GLY A 808 -16.61 -1.76 15.89
C GLY A 808 -15.18 -1.72 15.35
N GLU A 809 -14.90 -0.82 14.42
CA GLU A 809 -13.53 -0.56 14.02
C GLU A 809 -12.75 0.08 15.18
N ILE A 810 -11.52 -0.39 15.38
CA ILE A 810 -10.59 0.14 16.37
C ILE A 810 -9.94 1.39 15.80
N LEU A 811 -10.12 2.52 16.48
CA LEU A 811 -9.45 3.78 16.17
C LEU A 811 -8.36 4.06 17.21
N VAL A 812 -7.22 4.57 16.73
CA VAL A 812 -6.04 4.80 17.59
C VAL A 812 -5.53 6.22 17.45
N SER A 813 -5.06 6.81 18.54
CA SER A 813 -4.39 8.11 18.54
C SER A 813 -3.19 8.07 19.47
N ALA A 814 -1.98 8.26 18.94
CA ALA A 814 -0.75 8.29 19.72
C ALA A 814 0.30 9.21 19.06
N PRO A 815 1.29 9.74 19.81
CA PRO A 815 2.37 10.56 19.26
C PRO A 815 3.19 9.87 18.16
N HIS A 816 3.25 8.53 18.19
CA HIS A 816 4.02 7.69 17.27
C HIS A 816 3.19 7.01 16.18
N VAL A 817 1.90 7.34 16.04
CA VAL A 817 1.16 6.96 14.83
C VAL A 817 1.77 7.69 13.62
N LYS A 818 1.86 7.02 12.47
CA LYS A 818 2.40 7.50 11.18
C LYS A 818 2.05 8.95 10.85
N ASP A 819 2.84 9.59 9.99
CA ASP A 819 2.46 10.89 9.41
C ASP A 819 1.51 10.68 8.25
N ARG A 820 1.90 9.82 7.30
CA ARG A 820 1.11 9.52 6.10
C ARG A 820 1.50 8.19 5.46
N TYR A 821 0.68 7.69 4.56
CA TYR A 821 1.09 6.68 3.59
C TYR A 821 1.80 7.30 2.38
N ASP A 822 2.92 6.70 1.98
CA ASP A 822 3.74 7.18 0.86
C ASP A 822 3.03 6.96 -0.47
N THR A 823 2.63 8.03 -1.17
CA THR A 823 1.97 8.02 -2.50
C THR A 823 0.70 7.16 -2.57
N LEU A 824 -0.05 7.11 -1.45
CA LEU A 824 -1.30 6.36 -1.33
C LEU A 824 -2.41 7.26 -0.75
N TRP A 825 -2.66 8.42 -1.38
CA TRP A 825 -3.58 9.44 -0.87
C TRP A 825 -4.96 8.90 -0.48
N VAL A 826 -5.65 8.11 -1.32
CA VAL A 826 -6.95 7.51 -0.95
C VAL A 826 -6.90 6.68 0.32
N THR A 827 -5.82 5.92 0.52
CA THR A 827 -5.63 5.14 1.75
C THR A 827 -5.36 6.03 2.95
N GLU A 828 -4.65 7.15 2.76
CA GLU A 828 -4.44 8.15 3.81
C GLU A 828 -5.77 8.75 4.23
N GLU A 829 -6.57 9.26 3.28
CA GLU A 829 -7.88 9.86 3.52
C GLU A 829 -8.83 8.96 4.30
N GLN A 830 -8.95 7.69 3.88
CA GLN A 830 -9.73 6.71 4.62
C GLN A 830 -9.22 6.54 6.05
N SER A 831 -7.89 6.49 6.21
CA SER A 831 -7.25 6.26 7.51
C SER A 831 -7.36 7.43 8.48
N ILE A 832 -7.66 8.65 8.01
CA ILE A 832 -7.74 9.88 8.82
C ILE A 832 -9.11 10.55 8.79
N SER A 833 -10.11 9.88 8.20
CA SER A 833 -11.46 10.40 7.99
C SER A 833 -12.14 10.90 9.28
N THR A 834 -11.72 10.39 10.44
CA THR A 834 -12.00 10.98 11.76
C THR A 834 -10.80 11.81 12.25
N PRO A 835 -10.88 13.16 12.28
CA PRO A 835 -9.75 14.01 12.68
C PRO A 835 -9.18 13.64 14.05
N GLY A 836 -7.86 13.49 14.14
CA GLY A 836 -7.17 13.13 15.38
C GLY A 836 -7.00 11.62 15.60
N TRP A 837 -7.71 10.80 14.83
CA TRP A 837 -7.74 9.35 14.98
C TRP A 837 -7.28 8.64 13.70
N HIS A 838 -6.57 7.53 13.87
CA HIS A 838 -6.20 6.63 12.79
C HIS A 838 -7.14 5.42 12.79
N HIS A 839 -7.82 5.19 11.68
CA HIS A 839 -8.60 3.99 11.41
C HIS A 839 -7.66 2.83 11.10
N THR A 840 -7.65 1.82 11.98
CA THR A 840 -6.69 0.70 11.91
C THR A 840 -7.08 -0.37 10.89
N GLY A 841 -8.35 -0.42 10.49
CA GLY A 841 -8.95 -1.53 9.75
C GLY A 841 -9.00 -2.86 10.54
N ASP A 842 -8.71 -2.84 11.84
CA ASP A 842 -8.97 -3.93 12.78
C ASP A 842 -10.32 -3.69 13.49
N VAL A 843 -11.03 -4.76 13.82
CA VAL A 843 -12.32 -4.73 14.51
C VAL A 843 -12.17 -5.30 15.91
N GLY A 844 -12.88 -4.73 16.88
CA GLY A 844 -12.84 -5.16 18.26
C GLY A 844 -13.82 -4.42 19.15
N HIS A 845 -13.75 -4.71 20.44
CA HIS A 845 -14.51 -4.04 21.48
C HIS A 845 -13.65 -3.80 22.73
N LEU A 846 -14.15 -2.96 23.64
CA LEU A 846 -13.61 -2.83 24.99
C LEU A 846 -14.40 -3.71 25.95
N ASP A 847 -13.74 -4.33 26.92
CA ASP A 847 -14.43 -5.01 28.02
C ASP A 847 -14.80 -4.06 29.16
N ALA A 848 -15.45 -4.57 30.22
CA ALA A 848 -15.91 -3.73 31.33
C ALA A 848 -14.75 -3.07 32.11
N SER A 849 -13.55 -3.65 32.04
CA SER A 849 -12.33 -3.08 32.61
C SER A 849 -11.66 -2.05 31.69
N GLY A 850 -12.09 -1.94 30.43
CA GLY A 850 -11.51 -1.09 29.41
C GLY A 850 -10.34 -1.72 28.65
N ARG A 851 -10.13 -3.03 28.73
CA ARG A 851 -9.15 -3.74 27.90
C ARG A 851 -9.71 -3.92 26.49
N LEU A 852 -8.84 -3.78 25.50
CA LEU A 852 -9.19 -3.97 24.10
C LEU A 852 -9.13 -5.46 23.72
N TRP A 853 -10.15 -5.91 23.00
CA TRP A 853 -10.26 -7.25 22.43
C TRP A 853 -10.33 -7.17 20.90
N VAL A 854 -9.39 -7.78 20.20
CA VAL A 854 -9.33 -7.79 18.73
C VAL A 854 -10.10 -8.98 18.18
N GLU A 855 -11.11 -8.71 17.36
CA GLU A 855 -12.03 -9.67 16.78
C GLU A 855 -11.75 -9.99 15.30
N GLY A 856 -10.82 -9.27 14.67
CA GLY A 856 -10.40 -9.53 13.30
C GLY A 856 -10.14 -8.27 12.50
N ARG A 857 -10.27 -8.38 11.17
CA ARG A 857 -10.10 -7.26 10.22
C ARG A 857 -11.46 -6.82 9.72
N LEU A 858 -11.64 -5.51 9.54
CA LEU A 858 -12.86 -4.94 8.98
C LEU A 858 -13.20 -5.54 7.61
N ALA A 859 -12.18 -5.74 6.76
CA ALA A 859 -12.33 -6.36 5.45
C ALA A 859 -12.75 -7.85 5.48
N HIS A 860 -12.73 -8.49 6.66
CA HIS A 860 -13.12 -9.89 6.84
C HIS A 860 -14.42 -10.03 7.65
N VAL A 861 -15.11 -8.94 7.96
CA VAL A 861 -16.44 -8.97 8.59
C VAL A 861 -17.43 -9.65 7.65
N LEU A 862 -18.25 -10.54 8.21
CA LEU A 862 -19.21 -11.34 7.45
C LEU A 862 -20.60 -10.70 7.55
N LEU A 863 -21.22 -10.41 6.42
CA LEU A 863 -22.60 -9.94 6.34
C LEU A 863 -23.52 -11.14 6.12
N THR A 864 -24.08 -11.66 7.20
CA THR A 864 -24.84 -12.91 7.21
C THR A 864 -26.31 -12.69 7.51
N SER A 865 -27.14 -13.73 7.33
CA SER A 865 -28.54 -13.72 7.77
C SER A 865 -28.72 -13.65 9.28
N GLN A 866 -27.66 -13.90 10.06
CA GLN A 866 -27.62 -13.76 11.52
C GLN A 866 -27.18 -12.35 11.95
N GLY A 867 -26.94 -11.45 10.99
CA GLY A 867 -26.36 -10.13 11.21
C GLY A 867 -24.87 -10.09 10.86
N VAL A 868 -24.22 -9.05 11.35
CA VAL A 868 -22.80 -8.78 11.12
C VAL A 868 -21.97 -9.59 12.10
N LEU A 869 -21.10 -10.47 11.59
CA LEU A 869 -20.26 -11.35 12.41
C LEU A 869 -18.78 -11.04 12.21
N THR A 870 -18.03 -11.13 13.30
CA THR A 870 -16.57 -11.11 13.29
C THR A 870 -16.00 -12.55 13.32
N PRO A 871 -14.82 -12.79 12.71
CA PRO A 871 -14.35 -14.15 12.52
C PRO A 871 -13.74 -14.81 13.78
N VAL A 872 -13.06 -14.04 14.64
CA VAL A 872 -12.14 -14.60 15.64
C VAL A 872 -12.85 -15.45 16.71
N ALA A 873 -14.03 -15.06 17.17
CA ALA A 873 -14.76 -15.79 18.22
C ALA A 873 -15.03 -17.25 17.81
N ALA A 874 -15.61 -17.45 16.62
CA ALA A 874 -15.92 -18.78 16.10
C ALA A 874 -14.65 -19.60 15.80
N GLU A 875 -13.59 -18.93 15.33
CA GLU A 875 -12.29 -19.56 15.06
C GLU A 875 -11.65 -20.09 16.36
N GLN A 876 -11.55 -19.26 17.40
CA GLN A 876 -10.98 -19.64 18.70
C GLN A 876 -11.80 -20.73 19.40
N SER A 877 -13.13 -20.64 19.33
CA SER A 877 -14.01 -21.68 19.88
C SER A 877 -13.74 -23.04 19.23
N ALA A 878 -13.64 -23.09 17.89
CA ALA A 878 -13.31 -24.31 17.19
C ALA A 878 -11.89 -24.82 17.50
N GLU A 879 -10.90 -23.93 17.58
CA GLU A 879 -9.50 -24.25 17.89
C GLU A 879 -9.29 -24.77 19.33
N SER A 880 -10.28 -24.62 20.21
CA SER A 880 -10.27 -25.27 21.53
C SER A 880 -10.46 -26.80 21.46
N LEU A 881 -10.97 -27.31 20.34
CA LEU A 881 -11.17 -28.75 20.12
C LEU A 881 -9.84 -29.42 19.74
N PRO A 882 -9.46 -30.54 20.39
CA PRO A 882 -8.24 -31.28 20.06
C PRO A 882 -8.13 -31.74 18.60
N GLU A 883 -9.25 -31.87 17.90
CA GLU A 883 -9.38 -32.25 16.49
C GLU A 883 -9.09 -31.09 15.52
N VAL A 884 -9.15 -29.84 15.97
CA VAL A 884 -8.96 -28.66 15.12
C VAL A 884 -7.58 -28.06 15.38
N ARG A 885 -6.73 -28.00 14.36
CA ARG A 885 -5.42 -27.34 14.46
C ARG A 885 -5.52 -25.83 14.26
N ARG A 886 -6.42 -25.41 13.37
CA ARG A 886 -6.67 -24.02 13.00
C ARG A 886 -8.05 -23.90 12.37
N ALA A 887 -8.69 -22.74 12.51
CA ALA A 887 -9.97 -22.44 11.90
C ALA A 887 -9.96 -21.10 11.14
N ALA A 888 -10.84 -20.98 10.16
CA ALA A 888 -11.08 -19.76 9.39
C ALA A 888 -12.57 -19.63 9.09
N LEU A 889 -13.20 -18.58 9.61
CA LEU A 889 -14.60 -18.29 9.30
C LEU A 889 -14.69 -17.50 7.99
N VAL A 890 -15.51 -17.98 7.05
CA VAL A 890 -15.72 -17.35 5.74
C VAL A 890 -17.21 -17.23 5.41
N ALA A 891 -17.56 -16.20 4.64
CA ALA A 891 -18.92 -15.99 4.13
C ALA A 891 -19.08 -16.67 2.77
N VAL A 892 -20.13 -17.46 2.58
CA VAL A 892 -20.49 -18.07 1.29
C VAL A 892 -21.85 -17.56 0.84
N GLY A 893 -21.91 -16.95 -0.35
CA GLY A 893 -23.13 -16.39 -0.92
C GLY A 893 -23.20 -14.85 -0.86
N PRO A 894 -24.33 -14.25 -1.27
CA PRO A 894 -24.48 -12.80 -1.34
C PRO A 894 -24.45 -12.13 0.04
N ALA A 895 -23.77 -10.99 0.14
CA ALA A 895 -23.70 -10.17 1.35
C ALA A 895 -25.10 -9.84 1.92
N GLY A 896 -25.24 -9.86 3.24
CA GLY A 896 -26.50 -9.70 3.98
C GLY A 896 -27.32 -10.98 4.10
N THR A 897 -27.02 -12.00 3.28
CA THR A 897 -27.65 -13.34 3.34
C THR A 897 -26.62 -14.46 3.34
N ALA A 898 -25.33 -14.12 3.44
CA ALA A 898 -24.26 -15.09 3.29
C ALA A 898 -24.30 -16.11 4.43
N ALA A 899 -24.00 -17.36 4.09
CA ALA A 899 -23.89 -18.44 5.05
C ALA A 899 -22.51 -18.41 5.72
N PRO A 900 -22.42 -18.41 7.07
CA PRO A 900 -21.14 -18.56 7.75
C PRO A 900 -20.67 -20.02 7.63
N VAL A 901 -19.47 -20.21 7.08
CA VAL A 901 -18.84 -21.51 6.86
C VAL A 901 -17.48 -21.50 7.55
N LEU A 902 -17.18 -22.55 8.31
CA LEU A 902 -15.89 -22.69 8.97
C LEU A 902 -15.00 -23.63 8.17
N VAL A 903 -13.84 -23.16 7.74
CA VAL A 903 -12.80 -23.98 7.12
C VAL A 903 -11.76 -24.31 8.19
N ILE A 904 -11.45 -25.59 8.38
CA ILE A 904 -10.53 -26.06 9.42
C ILE A 904 -9.35 -26.83 8.84
N GLU A 905 -8.20 -26.70 9.51
CA GLU A 905 -7.09 -27.61 9.39
C GLU A 905 -7.26 -28.73 10.43
N ALA A 906 -7.41 -29.97 9.98
CA ALA A 906 -7.53 -31.12 10.88
C ALA A 906 -6.24 -31.37 11.66
N SER A 907 -6.34 -31.82 12.91
CA SER A 907 -5.22 -32.27 13.73
C SER A 907 -4.97 -33.78 13.59
N ALA A 908 -3.89 -34.30 14.18
CA ALA A 908 -3.63 -35.74 14.25
C ALA A 908 -4.72 -36.51 15.04
N ASN A 909 -5.43 -35.85 15.96
CA ASN A 909 -6.50 -36.46 16.75
C ASN A 909 -7.77 -36.73 15.92
N THR A 910 -7.93 -36.03 14.80
CA THR A 910 -9.02 -36.25 13.85
C THR A 910 -8.98 -37.67 13.26
N ALA A 911 -7.78 -38.21 13.01
CA ALA A 911 -7.60 -39.58 12.55
C ALA A 911 -8.06 -40.62 13.59
N ALA A 912 -7.90 -40.32 14.89
CA ALA A 912 -8.37 -41.17 15.97
C ALA A 912 -9.90 -41.14 16.12
N LEU A 913 -10.52 -39.96 15.91
CA LEU A 913 -11.98 -39.82 15.84
C LEU A 913 -12.54 -40.70 14.71
N GLU A 914 -12.00 -40.60 13.49
CA GLU A 914 -12.41 -41.43 12.35
C GLU A 914 -12.11 -42.93 12.54
N ALA A 915 -10.94 -43.28 13.12
CA ALA A 915 -10.56 -44.67 13.36
C ALA A 915 -11.47 -45.36 14.39
N ARG A 916 -12.05 -44.62 15.35
CA ARG A 916 -13.06 -45.14 16.27
C ARG A 916 -14.36 -45.53 15.54
N GLN A 917 -14.61 -44.96 14.37
CA GLN A 917 -15.87 -45.08 13.62
C GLN A 917 -15.84 -46.11 12.49
N SER A 918 -14.67 -46.45 11.96
CA SER A 918 -14.58 -47.34 10.80
C SER A 918 -14.99 -48.78 11.18
N ALA A 919 -16.10 -49.28 10.62
CA ALA A 919 -16.57 -50.66 10.78
C ALA A 919 -15.63 -51.72 10.16
N SER A 920 -14.60 -51.27 9.42
CA SER A 920 -13.61 -52.14 8.77
C SER A 920 -12.31 -52.20 9.57
N VAL A 921 -12.03 -53.39 10.11
CA VAL A 921 -10.75 -53.74 10.76
C VAL A 921 -9.54 -53.49 9.84
N PHE A 922 -9.73 -53.60 8.53
CA PHE A 922 -8.68 -53.41 7.54
C PHE A 922 -8.30 -51.93 7.35
N LYS A 923 -9.26 -51.00 7.45
CA LYS A 923 -9.01 -49.55 7.35
C LYS A 923 -8.31 -49.02 8.61
N ARG A 924 -8.63 -49.59 9.79
CA ARG A 924 -7.93 -49.34 11.07
C ARG A 924 -6.44 -49.66 10.98
N ALA A 925 -6.09 -50.83 10.46
CA ALA A 925 -4.69 -51.28 10.37
C ALA A 925 -3.84 -50.56 9.30
N LEU A 926 -4.48 -49.86 8.34
CA LEU A 926 -3.81 -49.11 7.28
C LEU A 926 -3.41 -47.70 7.74
N LEU A 927 -4.22 -47.08 8.61
CA LEU A 927 -3.96 -45.75 9.19
C LEU A 927 -2.72 -45.74 10.11
N ASP A 928 -2.44 -46.86 10.79
CA ASP A 928 -1.28 -47.01 11.68
C ASP A 928 0.06 -47.22 10.94
N ARG A 929 0.06 -47.44 9.61
CA ARG A 929 1.24 -47.94 8.87
C ARG A 929 1.93 -46.94 7.93
N VAL A 930 1.44 -45.70 7.79
CA VAL A 930 2.07 -44.70 6.92
C VAL A 930 2.15 -43.34 7.61
N PRO A 931 3.31 -42.99 8.21
CA PRO A 931 3.52 -41.64 8.77
C PRO A 931 3.49 -40.59 7.65
N GLY A 932 2.69 -39.53 7.81
CA GLY A 932 2.74 -38.34 6.95
C GLY A 932 1.69 -38.22 5.84
N ARG A 933 0.67 -39.10 5.75
CA ARG A 933 -0.53 -38.86 4.92
C ARG A 933 -1.71 -38.48 5.81
N PHE A 934 -2.26 -37.27 5.62
CA PHE A 934 -3.50 -36.87 6.27
C PHE A 934 -4.67 -37.75 5.74
N PRO A 935 -5.48 -38.36 6.61
CA PRO A 935 -6.48 -39.34 6.19
C PRO A 935 -7.79 -38.76 5.65
N ILE A 936 -7.96 -37.43 5.70
CA ILE A 936 -9.21 -36.74 5.33
C ILE A 936 -9.00 -35.98 4.02
N ALA A 937 -9.88 -36.22 3.04
CA ALA A 937 -9.88 -35.47 1.79
C ALA A 937 -10.35 -34.03 2.01
N GLU A 938 -9.80 -33.08 1.26
CA GLU A 938 -10.28 -31.71 1.30
C GLU A 938 -11.73 -31.62 0.82
N GLY A 939 -12.52 -30.74 1.43
CA GLY A 939 -13.93 -30.58 1.12
C GLY A 939 -14.79 -30.57 2.38
N VAL A 940 -15.95 -31.24 2.36
CA VAL A 940 -16.87 -31.27 3.50
C VAL A 940 -16.30 -32.12 4.63
N ALA A 941 -16.30 -31.58 5.86
CA ALA A 941 -15.86 -32.32 7.03
C ALA A 941 -16.70 -33.58 7.27
N PRO A 942 -16.13 -34.67 7.79
CA PRO A 942 -16.89 -35.83 8.25
C PRO A 942 -18.01 -35.41 9.20
N PHE A 943 -19.16 -36.10 9.13
CA PHE A 943 -20.39 -35.69 9.81
C PHE A 943 -20.21 -35.43 11.31
N GLU A 944 -19.51 -36.30 12.04
CA GLU A 944 -19.30 -36.11 13.48
C GLU A 944 -18.39 -34.94 13.81
N LEU A 945 -17.30 -34.76 13.06
CA LEU A 945 -16.41 -33.60 13.23
C LEU A 945 -17.19 -32.31 12.95
N SER A 946 -18.01 -32.31 11.90
CA SER A 946 -18.90 -31.19 11.57
C SER A 946 -19.88 -30.92 12.72
N GLN A 947 -20.57 -31.93 13.25
CA GLN A 947 -21.48 -31.76 14.38
C GLN A 947 -20.78 -31.24 15.64
N LEU A 948 -19.63 -31.81 15.99
CA LEU A 948 -18.84 -31.41 17.15
C LEU A 948 -18.43 -29.93 17.07
N VAL A 949 -17.87 -29.53 15.92
CA VAL A 949 -17.44 -28.15 15.68
C VAL A 949 -18.63 -27.19 15.70
N ARG A 950 -19.73 -27.53 15.01
CA ARG A 950 -20.93 -26.69 14.98
C ARG A 950 -21.54 -26.50 16.37
N GLN A 951 -21.67 -27.57 17.14
CA GLN A 951 -22.20 -27.52 18.50
C GLN A 951 -21.31 -26.64 19.40
N LYS A 952 -19.98 -26.85 19.36
CA LYS A 952 -19.04 -26.10 20.17
C LYS A 952 -19.09 -24.60 19.88
N VAL A 953 -19.07 -24.23 18.59
CA VAL A 953 -19.15 -22.83 18.16
C VAL A 953 -20.47 -22.17 18.54
N ALA A 954 -21.59 -22.87 18.35
CA ALA A 954 -22.91 -22.35 18.72
C ALA A 954 -23.04 -22.15 20.25
N GLU A 955 -22.55 -23.09 21.06
CA GLU A 955 -22.57 -23.00 22.53
C GLU A 955 -21.72 -21.85 23.07
N ASP A 956 -20.53 -21.64 22.52
CA ASP A 956 -19.60 -20.62 23.01
C ASP A 956 -19.95 -19.20 22.53
N THR A 957 -20.40 -19.08 21.27
CA THR A 957 -20.47 -17.78 20.57
C THR A 957 -21.88 -17.41 20.09
N GLY A 958 -22.79 -18.38 20.03
CA GLY A 958 -24.11 -18.20 19.41
C GLY A 958 -24.10 -18.21 17.87
N VAL A 959 -22.94 -18.38 17.22
CA VAL A 959 -22.85 -18.43 15.75
C VAL A 959 -23.29 -19.78 15.21
N GLU A 960 -24.35 -19.78 14.40
CA GLU A 960 -24.85 -20.98 13.73
C GLU A 960 -24.11 -21.19 12.40
N LEU A 961 -23.18 -22.14 12.37
CA LEU A 961 -22.44 -22.49 11.15
C LEU A 961 -23.31 -23.29 10.17
N ALA A 962 -23.27 -22.90 8.90
CA ALA A 962 -23.97 -23.62 7.82
C ALA A 962 -23.22 -24.89 7.39
N ALA A 963 -21.88 -24.85 7.39
CA ALA A 963 -21.04 -25.99 7.05
C ALA A 963 -19.66 -25.89 7.74
N VAL A 964 -19.02 -27.05 7.88
CA VAL A 964 -17.61 -27.18 8.29
C VAL A 964 -16.88 -27.88 7.15
N LEU A 965 -15.81 -27.27 6.65
CA LEU A 965 -14.97 -27.77 5.58
C LEU A 965 -13.56 -28.07 6.10
N VAL A 966 -12.88 -29.04 5.51
CA VAL A 966 -11.51 -29.41 5.86
C VAL A 966 -10.58 -29.11 4.70
N VAL A 967 -9.41 -28.55 5.01
CA VAL A 967 -8.28 -28.45 4.08
C VAL A 967 -7.02 -29.01 4.75
N HIS A 968 -6.02 -29.36 3.94
CA HIS A 968 -4.75 -29.84 4.48
C HIS A 968 -3.94 -28.73 5.15
N GLU A 969 -3.93 -27.56 4.53
CA GLU A 969 -3.22 -26.38 5.01
C GLU A 969 -3.94 -25.10 4.56
N HIS A 970 -4.13 -24.16 5.50
CA HIS A 970 -4.64 -22.83 5.24
C HIS A 970 -3.59 -22.03 4.47
N PRO A 971 -4.02 -21.28 3.44
CA PRO A 971 -3.15 -20.29 2.84
C PRO A 971 -2.84 -19.21 3.88
N THR A 972 -1.59 -19.14 4.36
CA THR A 972 -1.16 -18.15 5.34
C THR A 972 0.08 -17.37 4.90
N ASP A 973 0.27 -16.18 5.47
CA ASP A 973 1.50 -15.38 5.30
C ASP A 973 2.73 -16.14 5.78
N ILE A 974 3.78 -16.15 4.95
CA ILE A 974 5.01 -16.91 5.17
C ILE A 974 5.79 -16.44 6.41
N ARG A 975 5.69 -15.17 6.83
CA ARG A 975 6.51 -14.64 7.94
C ARG A 975 6.04 -15.11 9.30
N HIS A 976 4.73 -15.10 9.53
CA HIS A 976 4.16 -15.38 10.85
C HIS A 976 3.42 -16.72 10.88
N ASN A 977 3.10 -17.31 9.72
CA ASN A 977 2.25 -18.49 9.59
C ASN A 977 0.95 -18.35 10.42
N SER A 978 0.38 -17.15 10.44
CA SER A 978 -0.77 -16.80 11.29
C SER A 978 -1.84 -15.96 10.58
N LYS A 979 -1.48 -15.23 9.52
CA LYS A 979 -2.44 -14.41 8.75
C LYS A 979 -3.03 -15.22 7.61
N ILE A 980 -4.29 -15.62 7.74
CA ILE A 980 -5.04 -16.47 6.78
C ILE A 980 -5.58 -15.65 5.61
N ASP A 981 -5.40 -16.15 4.38
CA ASP A 981 -6.03 -15.64 3.15
C ASP A 981 -7.49 -16.11 3.06
N ARG A 982 -8.36 -15.42 3.82
CA ARG A 982 -9.80 -15.72 3.89
C ARG A 982 -10.54 -15.54 2.55
N PRO A 983 -10.23 -14.55 1.70
CA PRO A 983 -10.85 -14.45 0.38
C PRO A 983 -10.63 -15.71 -0.48
N ALA A 984 -9.40 -16.23 -0.53
CA ALA A 984 -9.11 -17.46 -1.27
C ALA A 984 -9.88 -18.66 -0.70
N LEU A 985 -9.97 -18.78 0.63
CA LEU A 985 -10.76 -19.82 1.29
C LEU A 985 -12.27 -19.68 1.01
N GLY A 986 -12.80 -18.45 0.98
CA GLY A 986 -14.21 -18.19 0.66
C GLY A 986 -14.59 -18.57 -0.77
N GLU A 987 -13.74 -18.24 -1.74
CA GLU A 987 -13.92 -18.68 -3.14
C GLU A 987 -13.86 -20.21 -3.26
N TRP A 988 -12.90 -20.84 -2.58
CA TRP A 988 -12.78 -22.29 -2.56
C TRP A 988 -14.00 -22.95 -1.91
N ALA A 989 -14.43 -22.46 -0.75
CA ALA A 989 -15.61 -22.96 -0.03
C ALA A 989 -16.88 -22.84 -0.90
N SER A 990 -17.01 -21.73 -1.64
CA SER A 990 -18.12 -21.53 -2.58
C SER A 990 -18.13 -22.58 -3.69
N LYS A 991 -16.97 -22.93 -4.24
CA LYS A 991 -16.84 -23.97 -5.28
C LYS A 991 -17.15 -25.37 -4.73
N VAL A 992 -16.61 -25.71 -3.55
CA VAL A 992 -16.86 -26.99 -2.88
C VAL A 992 -18.35 -27.18 -2.60
N LEU A 993 -19.01 -26.17 -2.05
CA LEU A 993 -20.45 -26.22 -1.74
C LEU A 993 -21.34 -26.19 -2.99
N ALA A 994 -20.82 -25.71 -4.13
CA ALA A 994 -21.46 -25.82 -5.43
C ALA A 994 -21.26 -27.20 -6.11
N GLY A 995 -20.48 -28.11 -5.51
CA GLY A 995 -20.27 -29.48 -6.00
C GLY A 995 -19.09 -29.65 -6.96
N ALA A 996 -18.10 -28.75 -6.92
CA ALA A 996 -16.88 -28.82 -7.74
C ALA A 996 -15.86 -29.87 -7.30
#